data_AF-A0A645AG58-F1
#
_entry.id   AF-A0A645AG58-F1
#
_cell.length_a   1.000
_cell.length_b   1.000
_cell.length_c   1.000
_cell.angle_alpha   90.00
_cell.angle_beta   90.00
_cell.angle_gamma   90.00
#
_symmetry.space_group_name_H-M   'P 1'
#
loop_
_entity.id
_entity.type
_entity.pdbx_description
1 polymer ?
#
loop_
_entity_poly.entity_id
_entity_poly.type
_entity_poly.pdbx_seq_one_letter_code
_entity_poly.pdbx_strand_id
1 'polypeptide(L)'
;MAAFNITTFKGFINGGVTVNQALADPILQTDNFRIENIRTQNDTLGTLVVEGNWDVIKNGLSLNAHLSNNGKNYLNMDGFVPTGSTDPMDVNIKINALPLAWVQPFAMSTFSRLSGTVNSGIKISGKPNALVTEGWLGINEGIMTVAFTNVTYKISDTINISPDNIGLNNLVIRDDNDHEARLNLLLSHNNFDGMTYRASINMNDFLLMNNGQRTDQMAYGTLKLSGDININGSSSGIYGNANLRNESRSNIRIELPQTAQAAEYSGIIYINTPQDTDSLSFLRKRDGDNANRPIDTRINSGIPINIQAILNVTPLLEASVVINPTTGDALEINGKGQIRANFDTQATPSIKLYGDYIVEDGKFKYNFQNLKTIDFSIREGSTVTLVGDPMNTQFNITAYNQVNVDLAVLSDIFEMQMSNTRTKANAILEIQGSLEQMNLKYDIEVPEVSGDVRQRVNSMISTDEQKIRQFGSLILAGGFMPTEGGSTGGSLGGSATSLAFGQLAKGLDAILAGALSDNFSVSTNLETRDGSFENVRMGVDLSTRLLDDRLRITTNLSYGDNATLASQQAFMGEFELEYDIKNWLMIRVYNRANQRFSKLAPTTQGAGMVVTRDARRFKDLFKFGLRSKEPRTKTKN
;
A
#
# COMPACT_ATOMS: atom_id res chain seq x y z
N MET A 1 21.11 3.51 -11.83
CA MET A 1 21.59 2.32 -11.09
C MET A 1 22.11 2.78 -9.72
N ALA A 2 21.37 2.52 -8.65
CA ALA A 2 21.80 2.76 -7.26
C ALA A 2 21.77 1.44 -6.48
N ALA A 3 22.21 0.34 -7.10
CA ALA A 3 22.02 -1.02 -6.59
C ALA A 3 23.06 -1.47 -5.55
N PHE A 4 24.13 -0.69 -5.31
CA PHE A 4 25.19 -1.07 -4.37
C PHE A 4 25.64 0.13 -3.52
N ASN A 5 24.78 0.63 -2.65
CA ASN A 5 25.21 1.54 -1.58
C ASN A 5 25.71 0.69 -0.40
N ILE A 6 26.97 0.23 -0.48
CA ILE A 6 27.58 -0.63 0.53
C ILE A 6 28.01 0.24 1.72
N THR A 7 27.24 0.21 2.80
CA THR A 7 27.64 0.82 4.08
C THR A 7 28.55 -0.15 4.85
N THR A 8 29.86 0.07 4.60
CA THR A 8 31.06 -0.30 5.39
C THR A 8 31.51 -1.76 5.48
N PHE A 9 32.42 -2.16 4.60
CA PHE A 9 33.45 -3.15 4.92
C PHE A 9 34.46 -2.54 5.90
N LYS A 10 34.92 -3.31 6.89
CA LYS A 10 36.01 -2.93 7.79
C LYS A 10 37.07 -4.02 7.78
N GLY A 11 38.34 -3.63 7.89
CA GLY A 11 39.46 -4.56 7.96
C GLY A 11 40.75 -3.77 8.23
N PHE A 12 41.81 -4.49 8.58
CA PHE A 12 43.13 -3.92 8.79
C PHE A 12 44.04 -4.30 7.63
N ILE A 13 44.54 -3.31 6.91
CA ILE A 13 45.54 -3.55 5.86
C ILE A 13 46.90 -3.59 6.55
N ASN A 14 47.63 -4.69 6.37
CA ASN A 14 48.97 -4.91 6.89
C ASN A 14 49.90 -5.38 5.74
N GLY A 15 51.19 -5.08 5.85
CA GLY A 15 52.19 -5.36 4.82
C GLY A 15 52.62 -4.12 4.03
N GLY A 16 53.42 -4.33 2.98
CA GLY A 16 53.99 -3.29 2.14
C GLY A 16 53.88 -3.63 0.66
N VAL A 17 54.02 -2.60 -0.18
CA VAL A 17 54.23 -2.76 -1.62
C VAL A 17 55.51 -2.02 -1.95
N THR A 18 56.49 -2.74 -2.49
CA THR A 18 57.76 -2.18 -2.94
C THR A 18 57.68 -1.95 -4.44
N VAL A 19 57.97 -0.73 -4.86
CA VAL A 19 58.13 -0.39 -6.28
C VAL A 19 59.59 -0.04 -6.51
N ASN A 20 60.30 -0.89 -7.23
CA ASN A 20 61.66 -0.64 -7.67
C ASN A 20 61.63 -0.02 -9.07
N GLN A 21 62.64 0.79 -9.41
CA GLN A 21 62.80 1.39 -10.75
C GLN A 21 61.57 2.19 -11.24
N ALA A 22 60.87 2.89 -10.32
CA ALA A 22 59.60 3.58 -10.59
C ALA A 22 59.61 4.58 -11.77
N LEU A 23 60.76 5.16 -12.11
CA LEU A 23 60.92 6.13 -13.20
C LEU A 23 61.45 5.51 -14.51
N ALA A 24 61.70 4.20 -14.52
CA ALA A 24 62.16 3.43 -15.68
C ALA A 24 61.15 2.30 -15.94
N ASP A 25 61.56 1.04 -15.76
CA ASP A 25 60.68 -0.13 -15.85
C ASP A 25 60.23 -0.53 -14.43
N PRO A 26 59.06 -0.08 -13.95
CA PRO A 26 58.65 -0.27 -12.56
C PRO A 26 58.48 -1.76 -12.25
N ILE A 27 59.21 -2.24 -11.24
CA ILE A 27 59.09 -3.61 -10.72
C ILE A 27 58.29 -3.53 -9.42
N LEU A 28 57.09 -4.13 -9.43
CA LEU A 28 56.20 -4.18 -8.28
C LEU A 28 56.34 -5.52 -7.55
N GLN A 29 56.49 -5.46 -6.24
CA GLN A 29 56.45 -6.63 -5.36
C GLN A 29 55.63 -6.33 -4.11
N THR A 30 54.72 -7.23 -3.75
CA THR A 30 54.05 -7.19 -2.45
C THR A 30 54.96 -7.81 -1.40
N ASP A 31 55.13 -7.12 -0.26
CA ASP A 31 55.77 -7.67 0.93
C ASP A 31 54.71 -7.93 1.99
N ASN A 32 54.30 -9.20 2.09
CA ASN A 32 53.35 -9.65 3.09
C ASN A 32 52.02 -8.86 3.11
N PHE A 33 51.54 -8.46 1.92
CA PHE A 33 50.33 -7.65 1.78
C PHE A 33 49.09 -8.48 2.11
N ARG A 34 48.37 -8.06 3.15
CA ARG A 34 47.21 -8.76 3.68
C ARG A 34 46.17 -7.78 4.19
N ILE A 35 44.91 -8.15 4.04
CA ILE A 35 43.77 -7.45 4.62
C ILE A 35 43.19 -8.38 5.68
N GLU A 36 43.48 -8.09 6.94
CA GLU A 36 43.08 -8.91 8.09
C GLU A 36 41.71 -8.48 8.62
N ASN A 37 40.96 -9.45 9.17
CA ASN A 37 39.67 -9.23 9.82
C ASN A 37 38.67 -8.47 8.95
N ILE A 38 38.55 -8.84 7.67
CA ILE A 38 37.52 -8.32 6.78
C ILE A 38 36.17 -8.64 7.40
N ARG A 39 35.39 -7.61 7.69
CA ARG A 39 34.12 -7.66 8.40
C ARG A 39 33.04 -6.95 7.61
N THR A 40 31.89 -7.60 7.58
CA THR A 40 30.59 -6.99 7.25
C THR A 40 29.83 -6.74 8.55
N GLN A 41 28.68 -6.07 8.50
CA GLN A 41 27.91 -5.78 9.71
C GLN A 41 27.54 -7.04 10.51
N ASN A 42 27.37 -8.18 9.83
CA ASN A 42 26.85 -9.42 10.44
C ASN A 42 27.89 -10.53 10.62
N ASP A 43 29.06 -10.48 9.98
CA ASP A 43 30.07 -11.54 10.07
C ASP A 43 31.50 -11.12 9.66
N THR A 44 32.49 -11.92 10.05
CA THR A 44 33.90 -11.79 9.65
C THR A 44 34.19 -12.74 8.48
N LEU A 45 34.51 -12.20 7.30
CA LEU A 45 34.89 -12.95 6.10
C LEU A 45 36.27 -13.59 6.26
N GLY A 46 37.16 -13.00 7.05
CA GLY A 46 38.49 -13.52 7.36
C GLY A 46 39.62 -12.62 6.86
N THR A 47 40.73 -13.24 6.47
CA THR A 47 41.94 -12.55 6.01
C THR A 47 42.20 -12.84 4.54
N LEU A 48 42.30 -11.79 3.73
CA LEU A 48 42.73 -11.86 2.34
C LEU A 48 44.24 -11.62 2.28
N VAL A 49 45.01 -12.58 1.78
CA VAL A 49 46.43 -12.40 1.48
C VAL A 49 46.57 -12.22 -0.02
N VAL A 50 47.39 -11.26 -0.45
CA VAL A 50 47.67 -11.00 -1.87
C VAL A 50 49.17 -10.93 -2.08
N GLU A 51 49.67 -11.83 -2.92
CA GLU A 51 51.03 -11.89 -3.39
C GLU A 51 51.05 -11.46 -4.86
N GLY A 52 51.62 -10.29 -5.12
CA GLY A 52 51.83 -9.75 -6.46
C GLY A 52 53.31 -9.60 -6.75
N ASN A 53 53.78 -10.28 -7.80
CA ASN A 53 55.17 -10.23 -8.25
C ASN A 53 55.21 -9.82 -9.72
N TRP A 54 55.94 -8.74 -10.01
CA TRP A 54 56.16 -8.30 -11.38
C TRP A 54 57.06 -9.28 -12.14
N ASP A 55 56.55 -9.79 -13.27
CA ASP A 55 57.30 -10.62 -14.21
C ASP A 55 57.91 -9.72 -15.29
N VAL A 56 59.23 -9.53 -15.20
CA VAL A 56 60.00 -8.69 -16.13
C VAL A 56 59.99 -9.26 -17.55
N ILE A 57 59.93 -10.59 -17.71
CA ILE A 57 59.98 -11.25 -19.02
C ILE A 57 58.65 -11.10 -19.75
N LYS A 58 57.55 -11.32 -19.02
CA LYS A 58 56.19 -11.24 -19.58
C LYS A 58 55.58 -9.83 -19.55
N ASN A 59 56.28 -8.88 -18.91
CA ASN A 59 55.84 -7.49 -18.74
C ASN A 59 54.41 -7.40 -18.18
N GLY A 60 54.24 -7.97 -16.98
CA GLY A 60 52.97 -7.96 -16.27
C GLY A 60 53.09 -8.48 -14.84
N LEU A 61 51.95 -8.65 -14.17
CA LEU A 61 51.87 -8.99 -12.76
C LEU A 61 51.42 -10.44 -12.58
N SER A 62 52.27 -11.26 -11.95
CA SER A 62 51.84 -12.55 -11.42
C SER A 62 51.14 -12.31 -10.09
N LEU A 63 49.92 -12.81 -9.97
CA LEU A 63 49.05 -12.66 -8.80
C LEU A 63 48.78 -14.03 -8.18
N ASN A 64 48.85 -14.09 -6.86
CA ASN A 64 48.31 -15.18 -6.05
C ASN A 64 47.63 -14.58 -4.83
N ALA A 65 46.33 -14.78 -4.70
CA ALA A 65 45.55 -14.28 -3.59
C ALA A 65 44.69 -15.39 -3.00
N HIS A 66 44.52 -15.39 -1.69
CA HIS A 66 43.61 -16.32 -1.02
C HIS A 66 42.89 -15.66 0.15
N LEU A 67 41.59 -15.96 0.28
CA LEU A 67 40.77 -15.59 1.42
C LEU A 67 40.65 -16.79 2.34
N SER A 68 41.10 -16.64 3.58
CA SER A 68 41.04 -17.67 4.60
C SER A 68 40.32 -17.20 5.86
N ASN A 69 39.60 -18.10 6.52
CA ASN A 69 38.99 -17.85 7.81
C ASN A 69 39.01 -19.13 8.66
N ASN A 70 39.41 -19.02 9.93
CA ASN A 70 39.52 -20.16 10.86
C ASN A 70 40.29 -21.37 10.29
N GLY A 71 41.38 -21.12 9.56
CA GLY A 71 42.24 -22.17 8.98
C GLY A 71 41.68 -22.85 7.72
N LYS A 72 40.56 -22.38 7.16
CA LYS A 72 39.99 -22.84 5.89
C LYS A 72 40.14 -21.77 4.81
N ASN A 73 40.51 -22.17 3.59
CA ASN A 73 40.57 -21.30 2.42
C ASN A 73 39.26 -21.38 1.63
N TYR A 74 38.61 -20.24 1.42
CA TYR A 74 37.31 -20.14 0.76
C TYR A 74 37.39 -19.61 -0.66
N LEU A 75 38.40 -18.78 -0.95
CA LEU A 75 38.66 -18.24 -2.28
C LEU A 75 40.15 -18.30 -2.54
N ASN A 76 40.54 -18.83 -3.69
CA ASN A 76 41.89 -18.74 -4.24
C ASN A 76 41.79 -18.07 -5.62
N MET A 77 42.73 -17.18 -5.90
CA MET A 77 42.89 -16.53 -7.19
C MET A 77 44.36 -16.59 -7.55
N ASP A 78 44.70 -17.13 -8.71
CA ASP A 78 46.09 -17.20 -9.17
C ASP A 78 46.16 -16.95 -10.67
N GLY A 79 47.23 -16.31 -11.13
CA GLY A 79 47.39 -16.05 -12.55
C GLY A 79 48.34 -14.92 -12.90
N PHE A 80 48.16 -14.42 -14.12
CA PHE A 80 48.97 -13.39 -14.73
C PHE A 80 48.09 -12.31 -15.36
N VAL A 81 48.40 -11.04 -15.07
CA VAL A 81 47.73 -9.86 -15.60
C VAL A 81 48.73 -9.02 -16.40
N PRO A 82 48.56 -8.88 -17.73
CA PRO A 82 49.45 -8.10 -18.56
C PRO A 82 49.19 -6.59 -18.37
N THR A 83 50.25 -5.79 -18.34
CA THR A 83 50.17 -4.32 -18.18
C THR A 83 50.65 -3.55 -19.41
N GLY A 84 51.12 -4.27 -20.44
CA GLY A 84 51.62 -3.70 -21.69
C GLY A 84 52.14 -4.71 -22.73
N SER A 85 52.17 -6.01 -22.40
CA SER A 85 52.56 -7.08 -23.34
C SER A 85 51.41 -7.51 -24.26
N THR A 86 51.77 -8.25 -25.32
CA THR A 86 50.80 -8.98 -26.16
C THR A 86 50.28 -10.26 -25.51
N ASP A 87 50.88 -10.67 -24.38
CA ASP A 87 50.51 -11.91 -23.70
C ASP A 87 49.07 -11.80 -23.17
N PRO A 88 48.27 -12.87 -23.32
CA PRO A 88 46.92 -12.88 -22.78
C PRO A 88 46.97 -12.90 -21.25
N MET A 89 46.01 -12.22 -20.63
CA MET A 89 45.63 -12.45 -19.25
C MET A 89 45.24 -13.92 -19.08
N ASP A 90 45.60 -14.50 -17.94
CA ASP A 90 45.16 -15.84 -17.54
C ASP A 90 45.08 -15.87 -16.02
N VAL A 91 43.86 -15.78 -15.49
CA VAL A 91 43.56 -15.75 -14.06
C VAL A 91 42.54 -16.83 -13.74
N ASN A 92 42.88 -17.72 -12.83
CA ASN A 92 42.01 -18.74 -12.29
C ASN A 92 41.45 -18.27 -10.95
N ILE A 93 40.14 -18.42 -10.76
CA ILE A 93 39.44 -18.14 -9.52
C ILE A 93 38.75 -19.42 -9.09
N LYS A 94 39.06 -19.88 -7.88
CA LYS A 94 38.45 -21.05 -7.27
C LYS A 94 37.79 -20.67 -5.95
N ILE A 95 36.49 -20.94 -5.85
CA ILE A 95 35.71 -20.74 -4.63
C ILE A 95 35.35 -22.12 -4.08
N ASN A 96 35.65 -22.36 -2.80
CA ASN A 96 35.37 -23.62 -2.11
C ASN A 96 34.50 -23.38 -0.90
N ALA A 97 33.26 -23.87 -0.95
CA ALA A 97 32.29 -23.84 0.14
C ALA A 97 32.14 -22.46 0.82
N LEU A 98 32.15 -21.38 0.03
CA LEU A 98 31.97 -20.01 0.54
C LEU A 98 30.56 -19.86 1.12
N PRO A 99 30.39 -19.47 2.39
CA PRO A 99 29.06 -19.30 2.98
C PRO A 99 28.24 -18.22 2.25
N LEU A 100 27.02 -18.55 1.80
CA LEU A 100 26.12 -17.59 1.16
C LEU A 100 25.74 -16.42 2.10
N ALA A 101 25.80 -16.65 3.42
CA ALA A 101 25.58 -15.62 4.42
C ALA A 101 26.55 -14.42 4.27
N TRP A 102 27.76 -14.63 3.73
CA TRP A 102 28.72 -13.55 3.47
C TRP A 102 28.33 -12.67 2.28
N VAL A 103 27.42 -13.15 1.41
CA VAL A 103 26.85 -12.39 0.29
C VAL A 103 25.61 -11.58 0.72
N GLN A 104 24.94 -11.97 1.81
CA GLN A 104 23.73 -11.33 2.31
C GLN A 104 23.81 -9.80 2.47
N PRO A 105 24.91 -9.20 2.96
CA PRO A 105 25.03 -7.74 3.09
C PRO A 105 24.83 -6.98 1.77
N PHE A 106 25.08 -7.62 0.63
CA PHE A 106 24.90 -7.02 -0.70
C PHE A 106 23.47 -7.15 -1.23
N ALA A 107 22.62 -7.95 -0.59
CA ALA A 107 21.27 -8.27 -1.07
C ALA A 107 20.18 -8.09 0.00
N MET A 108 20.46 -7.34 1.08
CA MET A 108 19.54 -7.14 2.21
C MET A 108 18.22 -6.46 1.84
N SER A 109 18.19 -5.71 0.73
CA SER A 109 16.95 -5.10 0.22
C SER A 109 15.96 -6.15 -0.31
N THR A 110 16.45 -7.33 -0.68
CA THR A 110 15.65 -8.39 -1.32
C THR A 110 15.51 -9.60 -0.40
N PHE A 111 16.60 -10.04 0.22
CA PHE A 111 16.63 -11.24 1.05
C PHE A 111 16.86 -10.90 2.52
N SER A 112 16.02 -11.44 3.39
CA SER A 112 16.18 -11.37 4.85
C SER A 112 17.13 -12.44 5.39
N ARG A 113 17.30 -13.55 4.65
CA ARG A 113 18.17 -14.66 5.01
C ARG A 113 18.77 -15.31 3.76
N LEU A 114 20.09 -15.51 3.76
CA LEU A 114 20.80 -16.37 2.82
C LEU A 114 21.63 -17.42 3.58
N SER A 115 21.49 -18.69 3.23
CA SER A 115 22.26 -19.80 3.79
C SER A 115 22.61 -20.82 2.70
N GLY A 116 23.50 -21.77 3.01
CA GLY A 116 24.14 -22.67 2.05
C GLY A 116 25.53 -22.21 1.65
N THR A 117 26.09 -22.83 0.61
CA THR A 117 27.46 -22.55 0.16
C THR A 117 27.55 -22.37 -1.35
N VAL A 118 28.54 -21.58 -1.77
CA VAL A 118 28.91 -21.39 -3.17
C VAL A 118 30.24 -22.07 -3.44
N ASN A 119 30.30 -22.79 -4.56
CA ASN A 119 31.51 -23.34 -5.13
C ASN A 119 31.66 -22.80 -6.55
N SER A 120 32.88 -22.60 -7.02
CA SER A 120 33.08 -22.07 -8.36
C SER A 120 34.49 -22.37 -8.87
N GLY A 121 34.58 -22.58 -10.18
CA GLY A 121 35.84 -22.53 -10.92
C GLY A 121 35.64 -21.62 -12.12
N ILE A 122 36.24 -20.44 -12.09
CA ILE A 122 36.15 -19.43 -13.14
C ILE A 122 37.55 -19.17 -13.69
N LYS A 123 37.68 -19.14 -15.01
CA LYS A 123 38.87 -18.74 -15.73
C LYS A 123 38.59 -17.44 -16.47
N ILE A 124 39.46 -16.45 -16.27
CA ILE A 124 39.42 -15.18 -16.99
C ILE A 124 40.66 -15.12 -17.86
N SER A 125 40.48 -15.00 -19.17
CA SER A 125 41.57 -14.98 -20.14
C SER A 125 41.42 -13.90 -21.20
N GLY A 126 42.40 -13.76 -22.08
CA GLY A 126 42.33 -12.84 -23.23
C GLY A 126 42.96 -11.47 -22.95
N LYS A 127 42.60 -10.46 -23.73
CA LYS A 127 43.20 -9.11 -23.60
C LYS A 127 42.41 -8.29 -22.59
N PRO A 128 43.01 -7.33 -21.86
CA PRO A 128 42.26 -6.47 -20.93
C PRO A 128 41.05 -5.74 -21.52
N ASN A 129 41.03 -5.51 -22.84
CA ASN A 129 39.92 -4.90 -23.58
C ASN A 129 38.97 -5.91 -24.27
N ALA A 130 39.24 -7.21 -24.16
CA ALA A 130 38.47 -8.31 -24.72
C ALA A 130 38.66 -9.56 -23.84
N LEU A 131 38.09 -9.50 -22.64
CA LEU A 131 38.19 -10.54 -21.63
C LEU A 131 37.22 -11.69 -21.93
N VAL A 132 37.74 -12.91 -21.89
CA VAL A 132 36.98 -14.14 -22.02
C VAL A 132 36.82 -14.76 -20.64
N THR A 133 35.58 -14.82 -20.15
CA THR A 133 35.26 -15.41 -18.84
C THR A 133 34.51 -16.72 -19.05
N GLU A 134 35.02 -17.81 -18.49
CA GLU A 134 34.44 -19.14 -18.61
C GLU A 134 34.48 -19.86 -17.27
N GLY A 135 33.55 -20.78 -17.02
CA GLY A 135 33.55 -21.58 -15.81
C GLY A 135 32.16 -21.93 -15.32
N TRP A 136 32.04 -22.09 -14.01
CA TRP A 136 30.79 -22.47 -13.38
C TRP A 136 30.69 -21.92 -11.95
N LEU A 137 29.46 -21.73 -11.48
CA LEU A 137 29.14 -21.37 -10.10
C LEU A 137 28.06 -22.33 -9.60
N GLY A 138 28.40 -23.17 -8.62
CA GLY A 138 27.49 -24.11 -7.97
C GLY A 138 26.99 -23.57 -6.64
N ILE A 139 25.68 -23.60 -6.45
CA ILE A 139 25.03 -23.34 -5.16
C ILE A 139 24.68 -24.69 -4.55
N ASN A 140 25.16 -24.95 -3.33
CA ASN A 140 24.86 -26.16 -2.59
C ASN A 140 24.03 -25.83 -1.34
N GLU A 141 22.88 -26.50 -1.20
CA GLU A 141 21.92 -26.33 -0.10
C GLU A 141 21.56 -24.85 0.12
N GLY A 142 21.38 -24.12 -0.98
CA GLY A 142 21.04 -22.70 -0.96
C GLY A 142 19.65 -22.48 -0.38
N ILE A 143 19.55 -21.62 0.64
CA ILE A 143 18.29 -21.21 1.26
C ILE A 143 18.23 -19.70 1.18
N MET A 144 17.16 -19.17 0.57
CA MET A 144 16.94 -17.74 0.43
C MET A 144 15.54 -17.35 0.86
N THR A 145 15.43 -16.47 1.87
CA THR A 145 14.14 -15.94 2.33
C THR A 145 13.96 -14.54 1.77
N VAL A 146 12.91 -14.33 0.97
CA VAL A 146 12.58 -13.02 0.41
C VAL A 146 11.92 -12.15 1.48
N ALA A 147 12.47 -10.96 1.72
CA ALA A 147 12.10 -10.15 2.89
C ALA A 147 10.65 -9.66 2.86
N PHE A 148 10.15 -9.27 1.68
CA PHE A 148 8.82 -8.67 1.55
C PHE A 148 7.69 -9.68 1.41
N THR A 149 7.94 -10.84 0.79
CA THR A 149 6.96 -11.93 0.68
C THR A 149 7.01 -12.93 1.82
N ASN A 150 8.12 -12.94 2.57
CA ASN A 150 8.39 -13.88 3.65
C ASN A 150 8.33 -15.37 3.21
N VAL A 151 8.64 -15.64 1.94
CA VAL A 151 8.77 -17.01 1.43
C VAL A 151 10.25 -17.42 1.43
N THR A 152 10.53 -18.64 1.87
CA THR A 152 11.86 -19.24 1.73
C THR A 152 11.91 -20.18 0.54
N TYR A 153 12.91 -19.98 -0.31
CA TYR A 153 13.20 -20.86 -1.43
C TYR A 153 14.48 -21.67 -1.20
N LYS A 154 14.45 -22.93 -1.64
CA LYS A 154 15.58 -23.85 -1.63
C LYS A 154 16.06 -24.05 -3.07
N ILE A 155 17.37 -23.92 -3.25
CA ILE A 155 18.03 -24.01 -4.56
C ILE A 155 19.32 -24.82 -4.41
N SER A 156 19.55 -25.76 -5.33
CA SER A 156 20.83 -26.48 -5.41
C SER A 156 21.10 -26.81 -6.87
N ASP A 157 21.99 -26.06 -7.50
CA ASP A 157 22.26 -26.18 -8.93
C ASP A 157 23.56 -25.47 -9.33
N THR A 158 23.95 -25.65 -10.59
CA THR A 158 25.15 -25.08 -11.19
C THR A 158 24.80 -24.12 -12.32
N ILE A 159 25.28 -22.89 -12.21
CA ILE A 159 25.27 -21.86 -13.24
C ILE A 159 26.50 -22.06 -14.13
N ASN A 160 26.28 -22.16 -15.44
CA ASN A 160 27.37 -22.21 -16.40
C ASN A 160 27.72 -20.80 -16.90
N ILE A 161 29.01 -20.53 -16.99
CA ILE A 161 29.57 -19.28 -17.48
C ILE A 161 30.36 -19.60 -18.74
N SER A 162 29.97 -18.99 -19.84
CA SER A 162 30.61 -19.11 -21.16
C SER A 162 31.00 -17.71 -21.65
N PRO A 163 31.85 -17.58 -22.68
CA PRO A 163 32.42 -16.29 -23.09
C PRO A 163 31.37 -15.23 -23.42
N ASP A 164 30.26 -15.64 -24.04
CA ASP A 164 29.21 -14.74 -24.52
C ASP A 164 27.90 -14.88 -23.73
N ASN A 165 27.81 -15.88 -22.85
CA ASN A 165 26.56 -16.28 -22.21
C ASN A 165 26.77 -16.71 -20.76
N ILE A 166 25.91 -16.23 -19.87
CA ILE A 166 25.77 -16.75 -18.51
C ILE A 166 24.36 -17.33 -18.39
N GLY A 167 24.25 -18.60 -18.01
CA GLY A 167 23.00 -19.33 -18.12
C GLY A 167 22.64 -20.20 -16.92
N LEU A 168 21.36 -20.21 -16.60
CA LEU A 168 20.68 -21.22 -15.81
C LEU A 168 19.77 -22.00 -16.75
N ASN A 169 19.93 -23.31 -16.80
CA ASN A 169 19.06 -24.18 -17.59
C ASN A 169 18.28 -25.09 -16.65
N ASN A 170 16.95 -24.96 -16.68
CA ASN A 170 16.02 -25.78 -15.90
C ASN A 170 16.33 -25.79 -14.38
N LEU A 171 16.66 -24.62 -13.83
CA LEU A 171 16.90 -24.46 -12.40
C LEU A 171 15.64 -24.81 -11.63
N VAL A 172 15.72 -25.82 -10.76
CA VAL A 172 14.62 -26.18 -9.86
C VAL A 172 14.72 -25.37 -8.59
N ILE A 173 13.68 -24.58 -8.33
CA ILE A 173 13.49 -23.79 -7.13
C ILE A 173 12.34 -24.43 -6.36
N ARG A 174 12.55 -24.74 -5.08
CA ARG A 174 11.51 -25.28 -4.20
C ARG A 174 11.07 -24.25 -3.18
N ASP A 175 9.78 -24.08 -2.99
CA ASP A 175 9.23 -23.22 -1.93
C ASP A 175 9.19 -23.91 -0.55
N ASP A 176 8.62 -23.23 0.44
CA ASP A 176 8.43 -23.76 1.80
C ASP A 176 7.53 -25.00 1.87
N ASN A 177 6.67 -25.20 0.87
CA ASN A 177 5.76 -26.34 0.75
C ASN A 177 6.31 -27.46 -0.15
N ASP A 178 7.58 -27.36 -0.57
CA ASP A 178 8.24 -28.28 -1.51
C ASP A 178 7.61 -28.31 -2.93
N HIS A 179 6.85 -27.28 -3.30
CA HIS A 179 6.40 -27.10 -4.68
C HIS A 179 7.52 -26.52 -5.54
N GLU A 180 7.56 -26.91 -6.82
CA GLU A 180 8.65 -26.59 -7.73
C GLU A 180 8.28 -25.47 -8.71
N ALA A 181 9.22 -24.55 -8.90
CA ALA A 181 9.29 -23.66 -10.06
C ALA A 181 10.58 -23.96 -10.85
N ARG A 182 10.49 -23.89 -12.18
CA ARG A 182 11.59 -24.10 -13.11
C ARG A 182 11.97 -22.78 -13.75
N LEU A 183 13.21 -22.33 -13.53
CA LEU A 183 13.76 -21.11 -14.10
C LEU A 183 14.78 -21.44 -15.20
N ASN A 184 14.56 -20.88 -16.38
CA ASN A 184 15.57 -20.75 -17.41
C ASN A 184 15.99 -19.29 -17.48
N LEU A 185 17.29 -19.00 -17.38
CA LEU A 185 17.84 -17.66 -17.54
C LEU A 185 18.99 -17.74 -18.54
N LEU A 186 18.97 -16.85 -19.52
CA LEU A 186 20.07 -16.63 -20.44
C LEU A 186 20.41 -15.15 -20.41
N LEU A 187 21.59 -14.81 -19.89
CA LEU A 187 22.20 -13.50 -19.99
C LEU A 187 23.24 -13.55 -21.12
N SER A 188 23.02 -12.79 -22.19
CA SER A 188 23.97 -12.66 -23.29
C SER A 188 24.66 -11.30 -23.23
N HIS A 189 25.95 -11.27 -23.50
CA HIS A 189 26.75 -10.04 -23.48
C HIS A 189 27.90 -10.11 -24.49
N ASN A 190 28.45 -8.95 -24.85
CA ASN A 190 29.71 -8.86 -25.58
C ASN A 190 30.74 -8.20 -24.65
N ASN A 191 31.62 -8.99 -24.01
CA ASN A 191 32.55 -8.49 -22.98
C ASN A 191 31.85 -7.67 -21.86
N PHE A 192 30.71 -8.15 -21.36
CA PHE A 192 29.84 -7.44 -20.40
C PHE A 192 29.26 -6.11 -20.89
N ASP A 193 29.44 -5.74 -22.15
CA ASP A 193 28.72 -4.65 -22.81
C ASP A 193 27.45 -5.18 -23.50
N GLY A 194 26.46 -4.30 -23.66
CA GLY A 194 25.21 -4.62 -24.35
C GLY A 194 24.42 -5.78 -23.73
N MET A 195 24.45 -5.91 -22.39
CA MET A 195 23.79 -7.03 -21.70
C MET A 195 22.31 -7.14 -22.05
N THR A 196 21.91 -8.32 -22.46
CA THR A 196 20.51 -8.71 -22.64
C THR A 196 20.23 -9.96 -21.83
N TYR A 197 19.02 -10.09 -21.30
CA TYR A 197 18.62 -11.28 -20.58
C TYR A 197 17.24 -11.75 -21.00
N ARG A 198 17.08 -13.07 -21.00
CA ARG A 198 15.80 -13.76 -21.17
C ARG A 198 15.60 -14.69 -20.00
N ALA A 199 14.51 -14.52 -19.28
CA ALA A 199 14.07 -15.42 -18.23
C ALA A 199 12.74 -16.07 -18.62
N SER A 200 12.61 -17.36 -18.36
CA SER A 200 11.36 -18.10 -18.46
C SER A 200 11.16 -18.88 -17.16
N ILE A 201 10.04 -18.65 -16.50
CA ILE A 201 9.68 -19.28 -15.23
C ILE A 201 8.40 -20.05 -15.47
N ASN A 202 8.44 -21.36 -15.21
CA ASN A 202 7.25 -22.18 -15.11
C ASN A 202 7.04 -22.56 -13.65
N MET A 203 5.84 -22.38 -13.13
CA MET A 203 5.52 -22.63 -11.73
C MET A 203 4.25 -23.45 -11.61
N ASN A 204 4.22 -24.35 -10.64
CA ASN A 204 3.06 -25.20 -10.36
C ASN A 204 2.73 -25.13 -8.86
N ASP A 205 1.57 -24.54 -8.57
CA ASP A 205 1.04 -24.25 -7.24
C ASP A 205 2.07 -23.59 -6.28
N PHE A 206 2.91 -22.74 -6.85
CA PHE A 206 4.11 -22.24 -6.20
C PHE A 206 3.77 -21.08 -5.27
N LEU A 207 4.26 -21.15 -4.03
CA LEU A 207 4.07 -20.14 -3.00
C LEU A 207 4.89 -18.90 -3.32
N LEU A 208 4.21 -17.80 -3.63
CA LEU A 208 4.81 -16.51 -3.95
C LEU A 208 4.78 -15.54 -2.78
N MET A 209 3.82 -15.70 -1.86
CA MET A 209 3.64 -14.84 -0.70
C MET A 209 3.21 -15.63 0.53
N ASN A 210 3.81 -15.36 1.68
CA ASN A 210 3.48 -15.95 2.97
C ASN A 210 3.78 -14.96 4.12
N ASN A 211 3.17 -13.79 4.06
CA ASN A 211 3.43 -12.66 4.93
C ASN A 211 2.18 -12.27 5.74
N GLY A 212 1.25 -13.19 6.02
CA GLY A 212 -0.01 -12.87 6.71
C GLY A 212 0.13 -12.21 8.10
N GLN A 213 1.32 -12.27 8.72
CA GLN A 213 1.64 -11.58 9.98
C GLN A 213 2.20 -10.15 9.79
N ARG A 214 2.46 -9.75 8.54
CA ARG A 214 3.02 -8.45 8.14
C ARG A 214 1.92 -7.49 7.71
N THR A 215 1.05 -7.15 8.65
CA THR A 215 -0.02 -6.16 8.43
C THR A 215 0.55 -4.73 8.28
N ASP A 216 1.86 -4.54 8.45
CA ASP A 216 2.57 -3.29 8.13
C ASP A 216 2.69 -3.04 6.61
N GLN A 217 2.38 -4.06 5.79
CA GLN A 217 2.47 -3.99 4.34
C GLN A 217 1.09 -3.76 3.72
N MET A 218 1.04 -3.01 2.60
CA MET A 218 -0.21 -2.73 1.88
C MET A 218 -0.96 -4.00 1.42
N ALA A 219 -0.22 -5.09 1.16
CA ALA A 219 -0.79 -6.38 0.81
C ALA A 219 -0.11 -7.50 1.60
N TYR A 220 -0.91 -8.38 2.21
CA TYR A 220 -0.41 -9.52 2.96
C TYR A 220 -1.34 -10.72 2.90
N GLY A 221 -0.79 -11.90 3.19
CA GLY A 221 -1.52 -13.16 3.23
C GLY A 221 -0.68 -14.31 2.69
N THR A 222 -1.36 -15.28 2.09
CA THR A 222 -0.75 -16.45 1.46
C THR A 222 -1.20 -16.54 0.00
N LEU A 223 -0.26 -16.46 -0.94
CA LEU A 223 -0.54 -16.52 -2.38
C LEU A 223 0.23 -17.67 -3.03
N LYS A 224 -0.51 -18.58 -3.66
CA LYS A 224 0.03 -19.65 -4.51
C LYS A 224 -0.51 -19.51 -5.93
N LEU A 225 0.38 -19.55 -6.92
CA LEU A 225 0.01 -19.46 -8.32
C LEU A 225 0.71 -20.52 -9.17
N SER A 226 0.07 -20.89 -10.26
CA SER A 226 0.59 -21.74 -11.32
C SER A 226 0.63 -20.96 -12.63
N GLY A 227 1.59 -21.27 -13.49
CA GLY A 227 1.64 -20.70 -14.83
C GLY A 227 3.04 -20.36 -15.31
N ASP A 228 3.09 -19.50 -16.32
CA ASP A 228 4.31 -19.19 -17.06
C ASP A 228 4.56 -17.69 -17.05
N ILE A 229 5.81 -17.30 -16.81
CA ILE A 229 6.29 -15.93 -16.90
C ILE A 229 7.48 -15.90 -17.85
N ASN A 230 7.44 -15.05 -18.87
CA ASN A 230 8.58 -14.79 -19.72
C ASN A 230 8.97 -13.32 -19.63
N ILE A 231 10.25 -13.07 -19.43
CA ILE A 231 10.83 -11.73 -19.28
C ILE A 231 11.99 -11.63 -20.25
N ASN A 232 12.02 -10.57 -21.03
CA ASN A 232 13.16 -10.14 -21.82
C ASN A 232 13.57 -8.76 -21.32
N GLY A 233 14.85 -8.52 -21.12
CA GLY A 233 15.31 -7.20 -20.72
C GLY A 233 16.71 -6.89 -21.18
N SER A 234 17.02 -5.60 -21.10
CA SER A 234 18.31 -5.02 -21.44
C SER A 234 18.48 -3.71 -20.66
N SER A 235 19.53 -2.95 -20.97
CA SER A 235 19.69 -1.59 -20.47
C SER A 235 18.57 -0.63 -20.90
N SER A 236 17.79 -0.96 -21.94
CA SER A 236 16.73 -0.09 -22.46
C SER A 236 15.36 -0.34 -21.83
N GLY A 237 15.12 -1.50 -21.21
CA GLY A 237 13.81 -1.86 -20.67
C GLY A 237 13.71 -3.31 -20.22
N ILE A 238 12.67 -3.61 -19.46
CA ILE A 238 12.24 -4.95 -19.07
C ILE A 238 10.83 -5.14 -19.64
N TYR A 239 10.67 -6.18 -20.45
CA TYR A 239 9.42 -6.51 -21.14
C TYR A 239 9.04 -7.94 -20.83
N GLY A 240 7.78 -8.20 -20.56
CA GLY A 240 7.39 -9.56 -20.24
C GLY A 240 5.91 -9.81 -20.36
N ASN A 241 5.59 -11.09 -20.37
CA ASN A 241 4.23 -11.58 -20.30
C ASN A 241 4.12 -12.70 -19.27
N ALA A 242 2.94 -12.78 -18.66
CA ALA A 242 2.63 -13.80 -17.68
C ALA A 242 1.24 -14.38 -17.96
N ASN A 243 1.10 -15.69 -17.82
CA ASN A 243 -0.20 -16.36 -17.79
C ASN A 243 -0.27 -17.16 -16.51
N LEU A 244 -1.09 -16.70 -15.57
CA LEU A 244 -1.13 -17.16 -14.19
C LEU A 244 -2.54 -17.63 -13.83
N ARG A 245 -2.62 -18.55 -12.89
CA ARG A 245 -3.88 -19.03 -12.30
C ARG A 245 -3.65 -19.48 -10.87
N ASN A 246 -4.67 -19.40 -10.02
CA ASN A 246 -4.63 -20.02 -8.70
C ASN A 246 -5.26 -21.42 -8.76
N GLU A 247 -4.55 -22.41 -8.23
CA GLU A 247 -5.02 -23.81 -8.14
C GLU A 247 -5.30 -24.26 -6.71
N SER A 248 -4.60 -23.68 -5.73
CA SER A 248 -4.84 -23.92 -4.31
C SER A 248 -5.45 -22.72 -3.61
N ARG A 249 -5.95 -23.01 -2.40
CA ARG A 249 -6.44 -21.97 -1.48
C ARG A 249 -5.36 -20.94 -1.22
N SER A 250 -5.70 -19.69 -1.51
CA SER A 250 -4.87 -18.52 -1.30
C SER A 250 -5.74 -17.44 -0.66
N ASN A 251 -5.15 -16.63 0.20
CA ASN A 251 -5.82 -15.48 0.78
C ASN A 251 -4.92 -14.25 0.63
N ILE A 252 -5.44 -13.17 0.06
CA ILE A 252 -4.74 -11.90 -0.02
C ILE A 252 -5.61 -10.85 0.63
N ARG A 253 -5.02 -10.11 1.56
CA ARG A 253 -5.63 -8.96 2.19
C ARG A 253 -4.90 -7.71 1.75
N ILE A 254 -5.65 -6.72 1.30
CA ILE A 254 -5.16 -5.43 0.86
C ILE A 254 -5.67 -4.39 1.86
N GLU A 255 -4.76 -3.62 2.45
CA GLU A 255 -5.12 -2.48 3.27
C GLU A 255 -5.14 -1.23 2.40
N LEU A 256 -6.28 -0.53 2.38
CA LEU A 256 -6.36 0.76 1.73
C LEU A 256 -5.55 1.77 2.55
N PRO A 257 -4.66 2.56 1.93
CA PRO A 257 -3.92 3.58 2.63
C PRO A 257 -4.92 4.56 3.25
N GLN A 258 -4.98 4.60 4.58
CA GLN A 258 -5.74 5.61 5.28
C GLN A 258 -5.08 6.95 4.96
N THR A 259 -5.72 7.79 4.16
CA THR A 259 -5.37 9.20 4.10
C THR A 259 -5.75 9.79 5.46
N ALA A 260 -4.82 9.70 6.41
CA ALA A 260 -4.90 10.47 7.62
C ALA A 260 -4.76 11.95 7.22
N GLN A 261 -5.85 12.57 6.75
CA GLN A 261 -6.04 13.99 6.96
C GLN A 261 -6.16 14.11 8.48
N ALA A 262 -5.05 14.37 9.15
CA ALA A 262 -5.10 14.97 10.46
C ALA A 262 -6.02 16.18 10.29
N ALA A 263 -7.22 16.13 10.89
CA ALA A 263 -7.94 17.34 11.17
C ALA A 263 -6.96 18.17 12.00
N GLU A 264 -6.31 19.13 11.35
CA GLU A 264 -5.38 20.03 11.99
C GLU A 264 -6.22 20.81 13.01
N TYR A 265 -6.28 20.31 14.24
CA TYR A 265 -6.82 21.06 15.34
C TYR A 265 -5.92 22.28 15.50
N SER A 266 -6.37 23.44 15.00
CA SER A 266 -5.64 24.71 15.14
C SER A 266 -5.58 25.22 16.59
N GLY A 267 -5.76 24.34 17.59
CA GLY A 267 -5.80 24.65 19.02
C GLY A 267 -4.52 24.35 19.78
N ILE A 268 -3.55 23.65 19.19
CA ILE A 268 -2.25 23.40 19.84
C ILE A 268 -1.14 23.97 18.95
N ILE A 269 -0.81 25.24 19.20
CA ILE A 269 0.43 25.83 18.72
C ILE A 269 1.53 25.28 19.62
N TYR A 270 2.38 24.39 19.10
CA TYR A 270 3.67 24.13 19.72
C TYR A 270 4.48 25.42 19.64
N ILE A 271 4.55 26.14 20.76
CA ILE A 271 5.47 27.27 20.90
C ILE A 271 6.86 26.65 20.94
N ASN A 272 7.57 26.66 19.81
CA ASN A 272 9.00 26.41 19.79
C ASN A 272 9.65 27.45 20.71
N THR A 273 9.93 27.02 21.94
CA THR A 273 10.76 27.79 22.85
C THR A 273 12.14 27.83 22.19
N PRO A 274 12.75 29.01 21.97
CA PRO A 274 14.08 29.06 21.40
C PRO A 274 15.01 28.25 22.30
N GLN A 275 15.48 27.14 21.77
CA GLN A 275 16.46 26.28 22.41
C GLN A 275 17.69 27.15 22.64
N ASP A 276 18.04 27.37 23.91
CA ASP A 276 19.30 27.99 24.27
C ASP A 276 20.40 27.33 23.44
N THR A 277 21.14 28.16 22.70
CA THR A 277 22.28 27.72 21.92
C THR A 277 23.30 27.11 22.87
N ASP A 278 23.26 25.78 22.97
CA ASP A 278 24.25 24.98 23.66
C ASP A 278 25.61 25.29 23.02
N SER A 279 26.45 25.99 23.80
CA SER A 279 27.79 26.44 23.41
C SER A 279 28.77 25.27 23.20
N LEU A 280 28.33 24.02 23.37
CA LEU A 280 29.10 22.80 23.13
C LEU A 280 28.59 21.98 21.93
N SER A 281 27.66 22.51 21.13
CA SER A 281 27.07 21.84 19.95
C SER A 281 28.07 21.44 18.85
N PHE A 282 29.29 21.99 18.86
CA PHE A 282 30.37 21.62 17.93
C PHE A 282 31.09 20.29 18.30
N LEU A 283 30.86 19.74 19.50
CA LEU A 283 31.46 18.48 19.95
C LEU A 283 30.60 17.25 19.63
N ARG A 284 29.38 17.45 19.15
CA ARG A 284 28.51 16.37 18.66
C ARG A 284 28.71 16.19 17.16
N LYS A 285 29.48 15.16 16.77
CA LYS A 285 29.43 14.61 15.41
C LYS A 285 27.98 14.26 15.08
N ARG A 286 27.39 15.02 14.17
CA ARG A 286 26.02 14.86 13.68
C ARG A 286 26.01 13.74 12.63
N ASP A 287 25.88 12.50 13.07
CA ASP A 287 25.32 11.44 12.23
C ASP A 287 23.79 11.62 12.25
N GLY A 288 23.23 12.34 11.26
CA GLY A 288 21.78 12.49 11.18
C GLY A 288 21.21 13.73 10.48
N ASP A 289 21.75 14.14 9.33
CA ASP A 289 21.15 15.20 8.49
C ASP A 289 20.17 14.66 7.41
N ASN A 290 19.52 13.51 7.67
CA ASN A 290 18.55 12.89 6.74
C ASN A 290 17.11 12.84 7.26
N ALA A 291 16.77 13.49 8.38
CA ALA A 291 15.46 13.33 9.01
C ALA A 291 14.38 14.34 8.55
N ASN A 292 14.68 15.29 7.65
CA ASN A 292 13.70 16.32 7.24
C ASN A 292 13.77 16.72 5.75
N ARG A 293 14.06 15.77 4.86
CA ARG A 293 13.67 15.92 3.45
C ARG A 293 12.28 15.30 3.29
N PRO A 294 11.30 16.00 2.70
CA PRO A 294 10.10 15.31 2.23
C PRO A 294 10.58 14.16 1.35
N ILE A 295 10.07 12.95 1.63
CA ILE A 295 10.28 11.79 0.78
C ILE A 295 9.56 12.13 -0.52
N ASP A 296 10.28 12.80 -1.41
CA ASP A 296 9.91 12.97 -2.79
C ASP A 296 9.98 11.54 -3.35
N THR A 297 8.85 10.83 -3.37
CA THR A 297 8.66 9.57 -4.12
C THR A 297 8.71 9.88 -5.60
N ARG A 298 9.77 10.54 -6.06
CA ARG A 298 10.21 10.41 -7.43
C ARG A 298 10.66 8.97 -7.54
N ILE A 299 9.81 8.15 -8.14
CA ILE A 299 10.19 6.86 -8.70
C ILE A 299 11.48 7.15 -9.46
N ASN A 300 12.60 6.77 -8.84
CA ASN A 300 13.93 6.91 -9.40
C ASN A 300 13.80 6.31 -10.78
N SER A 301 13.96 7.09 -11.87
CA SER A 301 13.66 6.67 -13.24
C SER A 301 14.49 5.42 -13.55
N GLY A 302 13.90 4.28 -13.22
CA GLY A 302 14.46 2.97 -13.37
C GLY A 302 14.37 2.59 -14.83
N ILE A 303 15.04 1.50 -15.18
CA ILE A 303 14.85 0.83 -16.46
C ILE A 303 13.33 0.68 -16.67
N PRO A 304 12.75 1.14 -17.79
CA PRO A 304 11.32 1.02 -18.05
C PRO A 304 10.87 -0.44 -17.93
N ILE A 305 9.84 -0.71 -17.14
CA ILE A 305 9.26 -2.05 -16.99
C ILE A 305 7.87 -2.04 -17.63
N ASN A 306 7.62 -2.97 -18.54
CA ASN A 306 6.32 -3.24 -19.15
C ASN A 306 6.00 -4.74 -19.07
N ILE A 307 5.03 -5.12 -18.23
CA ILE A 307 4.62 -6.52 -18.03
C ILE A 307 3.13 -6.65 -18.34
N GLN A 308 2.79 -7.63 -19.16
CA GLN A 308 1.40 -7.98 -19.50
C GLN A 308 1.05 -9.33 -18.88
N ALA A 309 0.19 -9.34 -17.87
CA ALA A 309 -0.24 -10.56 -17.20
C ALA A 309 -1.71 -10.87 -17.53
N ILE A 310 -2.00 -12.15 -17.74
CA ILE A 310 -3.35 -12.71 -17.72
C ILE A 310 -3.44 -13.56 -16.46
N LEU A 311 -4.37 -13.23 -15.58
CA LEU A 311 -4.63 -13.94 -14.34
C LEU A 311 -6.02 -14.58 -14.42
N ASN A 312 -6.08 -15.91 -14.39
CA ASN A 312 -7.32 -16.67 -14.28
C ASN A 312 -7.58 -16.92 -12.79
N VAL A 313 -8.49 -16.16 -12.22
CA VAL A 313 -8.89 -16.26 -10.81
C VAL A 313 -10.00 -17.28 -10.67
N THR A 314 -9.88 -18.15 -9.67
CA THR A 314 -10.88 -19.14 -9.25
C THR A 314 -11.32 -18.87 -7.80
N PRO A 315 -12.48 -19.39 -7.37
CA PRO A 315 -13.01 -19.17 -6.01
C PRO A 315 -12.11 -19.68 -4.86
N LEU A 316 -11.02 -20.38 -5.18
CA LEU A 316 -10.00 -20.76 -4.22
C LEU A 316 -9.11 -19.57 -3.78
N LEU A 317 -9.16 -18.43 -4.47
CA LEU A 317 -8.51 -17.19 -4.04
C LEU A 317 -9.53 -16.33 -3.31
N GLU A 318 -9.32 -16.15 -2.01
CA GLU A 318 -10.05 -15.19 -1.20
C GLU A 318 -9.30 -13.85 -1.23
N ALA A 319 -9.98 -12.81 -1.67
CA ALA A 319 -9.48 -11.44 -1.64
C ALA A 319 -10.21 -10.66 -0.56
N SER A 320 -9.47 -10.01 0.32
CA SER A 320 -10.00 -9.12 1.35
C SER A 320 -9.49 -7.71 1.15
N VAL A 321 -10.37 -6.72 1.32
CA VAL A 321 -9.98 -5.31 1.41
C VAL A 321 -10.35 -4.82 2.80
N VAL A 322 -9.34 -4.45 3.59
CA VAL A 322 -9.56 -3.83 4.90
C VAL A 322 -9.71 -2.34 4.69
N ILE A 323 -10.89 -1.83 5.01
CA ILE A 323 -11.24 -0.42 4.89
C ILE A 323 -10.82 0.31 6.16
N ASN A 324 -10.99 -0.31 7.33
CA ASN A 324 -10.54 0.28 8.59
C ASN A 324 -10.06 -0.83 9.55
N PRO A 325 -8.75 -0.94 9.81
CA PRO A 325 -8.20 -1.98 10.67
C PRO A 325 -8.57 -1.79 12.15
N THR A 326 -8.93 -0.58 12.58
CA THR A 326 -9.28 -0.28 13.98
C THR A 326 -10.70 -0.76 14.30
N THR A 327 -11.65 -0.51 13.39
CA THR A 327 -13.06 -0.89 13.55
C THR A 327 -13.34 -2.32 13.07
N GLY A 328 -12.42 -2.90 12.29
CA GLY A 328 -12.51 -4.23 11.70
C GLY A 328 -13.37 -4.27 10.44
N ASP A 329 -13.52 -3.12 9.75
CA ASP A 329 -14.31 -3.01 8.53
C ASP A 329 -13.56 -3.66 7.37
N ALA A 330 -14.16 -4.70 6.81
CA ALA A 330 -13.53 -5.52 5.79
C ALA A 330 -14.56 -6.03 4.78
N LEU A 331 -14.18 -5.98 3.51
CA LEU A 331 -14.81 -6.70 2.42
C LEU A 331 -14.01 -7.98 2.17
N GLU A 332 -14.66 -9.14 2.20
CA GLU A 332 -14.06 -10.43 1.90
C GLU A 332 -14.85 -11.08 0.76
N ILE A 333 -14.20 -11.39 -0.35
CA ILE A 333 -14.84 -11.94 -1.54
C ILE A 333 -14.02 -13.09 -2.12
N ASN A 334 -14.71 -14.09 -2.65
CA ASN A 334 -14.15 -15.09 -3.53
C ASN A 334 -15.01 -15.19 -4.80
N GLY A 335 -14.43 -15.71 -5.88
CA GLY A 335 -15.09 -15.64 -7.16
C GLY A 335 -14.18 -16.03 -8.30
N LYS A 336 -14.68 -15.82 -9.52
CA LYS A 336 -14.02 -16.23 -10.75
C LYS A 336 -13.95 -15.10 -11.74
N GLY A 337 -12.86 -15.04 -12.50
CA GLY A 337 -12.66 -14.03 -13.51
C GLY A 337 -11.36 -14.20 -14.26
N GLN A 338 -11.28 -13.63 -15.45
CA GLN A 338 -10.02 -13.49 -16.17
C GLN A 338 -9.62 -12.02 -16.16
N ILE A 339 -8.56 -11.70 -15.42
CA ILE A 339 -8.06 -10.34 -15.25
C ILE A 339 -6.82 -10.18 -16.10
N ARG A 340 -6.83 -9.20 -17.01
CA ARG A 340 -5.63 -8.76 -17.71
C ARG A 340 -5.03 -7.57 -16.98
N ALA A 341 -3.81 -7.72 -16.50
CA ALA A 341 -3.06 -6.66 -15.83
C ALA A 341 -1.91 -6.19 -16.72
N ASN A 342 -1.88 -4.90 -17.03
CA ASN A 342 -0.80 -4.25 -17.74
C ASN A 342 -0.07 -3.33 -16.77
N PHE A 343 1.15 -3.71 -16.40
CA PHE A 343 2.02 -2.89 -15.57
C PHE A 343 3.03 -2.17 -16.46
N ASP A 344 3.03 -0.85 -16.43
CA ASP A 344 3.97 0.00 -17.15
C ASP A 344 4.44 1.15 -16.25
N THR A 345 5.71 1.10 -15.86
CA THR A 345 6.32 2.15 -15.00
C THR A 345 6.34 3.55 -15.62
N GLN A 346 6.18 3.67 -16.93
CA GLN A 346 6.15 4.95 -17.64
C GLN A 346 4.71 5.46 -17.87
N ALA A 347 3.69 4.65 -17.58
CA ALA A 347 2.30 5.06 -17.70
C ALA A 347 1.76 5.66 -16.39
N THR A 348 0.75 6.52 -16.52
CA THR A 348 -0.06 7.01 -15.41
C THR A 348 -1.52 6.62 -15.68
N PRO A 349 -2.15 5.78 -14.83
CA PRO A 349 -1.56 5.00 -13.74
C PRO A 349 -0.58 3.94 -14.25
N SER A 350 0.34 3.51 -13.38
CA SER A 350 1.36 2.50 -13.72
C SER A 350 0.81 1.08 -13.84
N ILE A 351 -0.41 0.84 -13.38
CA ILE A 351 -1.12 -0.43 -13.55
C ILE A 351 -2.49 -0.17 -14.17
N LYS A 352 -2.84 -0.99 -15.17
CA LYS A 352 -4.17 -1.02 -15.78
C LYS A 352 -4.71 -2.44 -15.72
N LEU A 353 -5.92 -2.59 -15.21
CA LEU A 353 -6.61 -3.86 -15.03
C LEU A 353 -7.85 -3.92 -15.92
N TYR A 354 -8.05 -5.04 -16.61
CA TYR A 354 -9.19 -5.26 -17.48
C TYR A 354 -9.82 -6.62 -17.24
N GLY A 355 -11.14 -6.69 -17.30
CA GLY A 355 -11.89 -7.94 -17.23
C GLY A 355 -12.93 -7.93 -16.11
N ASP A 356 -13.75 -8.97 -16.09
CA ASP A 356 -14.84 -9.13 -15.14
C ASP A 356 -14.46 -10.14 -14.06
N TYR A 357 -14.78 -9.78 -12.83
CA TYR A 357 -14.73 -10.65 -11.68
C TYR A 357 -16.15 -10.89 -11.15
N ILE A 358 -16.58 -12.14 -11.18
CA ILE A 358 -17.91 -12.56 -10.74
C ILE A 358 -17.76 -13.17 -9.35
N VAL A 359 -18.38 -12.54 -8.37
CA VAL A 359 -18.38 -12.98 -6.98
C VAL A 359 -19.24 -14.24 -6.85
N GLU A 360 -18.69 -15.26 -6.20
CA GLU A 360 -19.40 -16.50 -5.88
C GLU A 360 -19.94 -16.45 -4.46
N ASP A 361 -19.09 -16.10 -3.50
CA ASP A 361 -19.45 -15.81 -2.12
C ASP A 361 -18.66 -14.60 -1.60
N GLY A 362 -19.24 -13.91 -0.61
CA GLY A 362 -18.55 -12.80 0.01
C GLY A 362 -19.31 -12.21 1.18
N LYS A 363 -18.59 -11.45 2.00
CA LYS A 363 -19.09 -10.78 3.18
C LYS A 363 -18.56 -9.37 3.24
N PHE A 364 -19.41 -8.45 3.66
CA PHE A 364 -19.02 -7.08 3.95
C PHE A 364 -19.38 -6.78 5.39
N LYS A 365 -18.35 -6.55 6.21
CA LYS A 365 -18.49 -6.22 7.62
C LYS A 365 -18.28 -4.73 7.81
N TYR A 366 -19.23 -4.10 8.49
CA TYR A 366 -19.18 -2.67 8.76
C TYR A 366 -19.58 -2.34 10.19
N ASN A 367 -18.79 -1.52 10.87
CA ASN A 367 -18.95 -1.12 12.25
C ASN A 367 -19.40 0.35 12.34
N PHE A 368 -20.59 0.57 12.87
CA PHE A 368 -21.14 1.90 13.08
C PHE A 368 -20.62 2.52 14.39
N GLN A 369 -19.43 3.13 14.37
CA GLN A 369 -18.87 3.93 15.47
C GLN A 369 -19.05 3.29 16.87
N ASN A 370 -18.78 1.99 17.00
CA ASN A 370 -18.92 1.20 18.23
C ASN A 370 -20.36 0.99 18.76
N LEU A 371 -21.39 1.34 17.99
CA LEU A 371 -22.79 1.05 18.33
C LEU A 371 -23.20 -0.38 17.96
N LYS A 372 -22.95 -0.76 16.70
CA LYS A 372 -23.34 -2.07 16.17
C LYS A 372 -22.47 -2.43 14.97
N THR A 373 -22.07 -3.69 14.93
CA THR A 373 -21.45 -4.30 13.75
C THR A 373 -22.52 -4.98 12.92
N ILE A 374 -22.53 -4.72 11.62
CA ILE A 374 -23.45 -5.32 10.67
C ILE A 374 -22.66 -6.11 9.63
N ASP A 375 -23.09 -7.35 9.44
CA ASP A 375 -22.53 -8.26 8.46
C ASP A 375 -23.50 -8.39 7.29
N PHE A 376 -23.08 -7.94 6.11
CA PHE A 376 -23.80 -8.18 4.87
C PHE A 376 -23.20 -9.41 4.17
N SER A 377 -24.06 -10.25 3.60
CA SER A 377 -23.66 -11.31 2.67
C SER A 377 -23.76 -10.78 1.24
N ILE A 378 -22.77 -11.04 0.41
CA ILE A 378 -22.77 -10.65 -1.00
C ILE A 378 -23.44 -11.75 -1.80
N ARG A 379 -24.39 -11.37 -2.65
CA ARG A 379 -25.16 -12.28 -3.47
C ARG A 379 -24.29 -12.81 -4.62
N GLU A 380 -24.37 -14.12 -4.83
CA GLU A 380 -23.77 -14.79 -5.99
C GLU A 380 -24.18 -14.09 -7.29
N GLY A 381 -23.22 -13.90 -8.19
CA GLY A 381 -23.44 -13.21 -9.46
C GLY A 381 -23.24 -11.70 -9.41
N SER A 382 -22.95 -11.13 -8.24
CA SER A 382 -22.41 -9.76 -8.14
C SER A 382 -21.13 -9.63 -8.97
N THR A 383 -20.96 -8.51 -9.67
CA THR A 383 -19.85 -8.33 -10.62
C THR A 383 -19.02 -7.10 -10.31
N VAL A 384 -17.70 -7.24 -10.46
CA VAL A 384 -16.72 -6.15 -10.44
C VAL A 384 -16.05 -6.11 -11.81
N THR A 385 -16.22 -5.01 -12.54
CA THR A 385 -15.71 -4.84 -13.90
C THR A 385 -14.56 -3.85 -13.89
N LEU A 386 -13.37 -4.34 -14.27
CA LEU A 386 -12.13 -3.59 -14.33
C LEU A 386 -11.99 -2.98 -15.74
N VAL A 387 -11.84 -1.65 -15.82
CA VAL A 387 -11.87 -0.87 -17.08
C VAL A 387 -10.63 0.01 -17.27
N GLY A 388 -9.46 -0.50 -16.93
CA GLY A 388 -8.19 0.20 -17.02
C GLY A 388 -7.71 0.67 -15.67
N ASP A 389 -7.88 1.95 -15.34
CA ASP A 389 -7.48 2.45 -14.02
C ASP A 389 -8.25 1.72 -12.90
N PRO A 390 -7.57 1.12 -11.91
CA PRO A 390 -8.24 0.51 -10.75
C PRO A 390 -9.20 1.45 -10.01
N MET A 391 -8.98 2.77 -10.04
CA MET A 391 -9.89 3.75 -9.42
C MET A 391 -11.23 3.89 -10.16
N ASN A 392 -11.25 3.56 -11.46
CA ASN A 392 -12.44 3.61 -12.32
C ASN A 392 -13.22 2.29 -12.35
N THR A 393 -12.89 1.34 -11.47
CA THR A 393 -13.56 0.04 -11.34
C THR A 393 -15.06 0.23 -11.20
N GLN A 394 -15.84 -0.54 -11.97
CA GLN A 394 -17.30 -0.52 -11.93
C GLN A 394 -17.83 -1.65 -11.05
N PHE A 395 -18.66 -1.30 -10.09
CA PHE A 395 -19.31 -2.23 -9.20
C PHE A 395 -20.76 -2.44 -9.63
N ASN A 396 -21.21 -3.69 -9.55
CA ASN A 396 -22.61 -4.07 -9.57
C ASN A 396 -22.76 -5.19 -8.53
N ILE A 397 -22.81 -4.77 -7.27
CA ILE A 397 -22.80 -5.66 -6.11
C ILE A 397 -24.17 -5.61 -5.46
N THR A 398 -24.76 -6.78 -5.19
CA THR A 398 -25.95 -6.90 -4.37
C THR A 398 -25.57 -7.55 -3.05
N ALA A 399 -25.66 -6.80 -1.97
CA ALA A 399 -25.41 -7.29 -0.61
C ALA A 399 -26.73 -7.36 0.16
N TYR A 400 -26.84 -8.26 1.12
CA TYR A 400 -28.03 -8.38 1.96
C TYR A 400 -27.70 -8.75 3.41
N ASN A 401 -28.48 -8.20 4.34
CA ASN A 401 -28.47 -8.61 5.75
C ASN A 401 -29.83 -9.24 6.08
N GLN A 402 -29.82 -10.47 6.57
CA GLN A 402 -31.04 -11.22 6.88
C GLN A 402 -31.39 -11.10 8.37
N VAL A 403 -32.62 -10.69 8.66
CA VAL A 403 -33.16 -10.55 10.02
C VAL A 403 -34.51 -11.25 10.15
N ASN A 404 -34.81 -11.71 11.36
CA ASN A 404 -36.14 -12.25 11.69
C ASN A 404 -37.07 -11.09 12.04
N VAL A 405 -38.19 -11.00 11.36
CA VAL A 405 -39.13 -9.87 11.45
C VAL A 405 -40.55 -10.35 11.64
N ASP A 406 -41.41 -9.44 12.07
CA ASP A 406 -42.85 -9.66 12.17
C ASP A 406 -43.57 -8.71 11.19
N LEU A 407 -44.31 -9.29 10.24
CA LEU A 407 -45.05 -8.52 9.24
C LEU A 407 -46.21 -7.74 9.84
N ALA A 408 -46.75 -8.16 11.00
CA ALA A 408 -47.84 -7.44 11.68
C ALA A 408 -47.45 -5.98 11.99
N VAL A 409 -46.16 -5.72 12.21
CA VAL A 409 -45.63 -4.37 12.48
C VAL A 409 -45.80 -3.43 11.28
N LEU A 410 -45.77 -3.95 10.04
CA LEU A 410 -46.04 -3.13 8.85
C LEU A 410 -47.52 -2.77 8.75
N SER A 411 -48.40 -3.74 9.06
CA SER A 411 -49.86 -3.59 9.02
C SER A 411 -50.57 -4.75 9.74
N ASP A 412 -51.61 -4.40 10.51
CA ASP A 412 -52.50 -5.37 11.20
C ASP A 412 -53.22 -6.32 10.23
N ILE A 413 -53.26 -6.00 8.93
CA ILE A 413 -53.86 -6.86 7.88
C ILE A 413 -53.16 -8.21 7.78
N PHE A 414 -51.86 -8.29 8.09
CA PHE A 414 -51.13 -9.55 8.02
C PHE A 414 -51.57 -10.55 9.08
N GLU A 415 -52.01 -10.11 10.26
CA GLU A 415 -52.59 -10.99 11.28
C GLU A 415 -53.95 -11.58 10.84
N MET A 416 -54.69 -10.86 10.00
CA MET A 416 -55.97 -11.35 9.46
C MET A 416 -55.78 -12.35 8.32
N GLN A 417 -54.61 -12.34 7.64
CA GLN A 417 -54.33 -13.17 6.47
C GLN A 417 -53.41 -14.36 6.76
N MET A 418 -52.72 -14.38 7.91
CA MET A 418 -51.77 -15.41 8.27
C MET A 418 -51.95 -15.89 9.70
N SER A 419 -51.73 -17.18 9.92
CA SER A 419 -51.62 -17.77 11.25
C SER A 419 -50.28 -17.48 11.94
N ASN A 420 -49.23 -17.15 11.17
CA ASN A 420 -47.92 -16.75 11.67
C ASN A 420 -47.34 -15.64 10.79
N THR A 421 -47.12 -14.46 11.38
CA THR A 421 -46.60 -13.26 10.72
C THR A 421 -45.08 -13.14 10.81
N ARG A 422 -44.41 -14.03 11.56
CA ARG A 422 -42.95 -14.05 11.68
C ARG A 422 -42.30 -14.72 10.47
N THR A 423 -41.37 -14.02 9.84
CA THR A 423 -40.63 -14.46 8.65
C THR A 423 -39.22 -13.90 8.66
N LYS A 424 -38.36 -14.38 7.76
CA LYS A 424 -37.11 -13.69 7.45
C LYS A 424 -37.33 -12.58 6.43
N ALA A 425 -36.67 -11.45 6.65
CA ALA A 425 -36.52 -10.37 5.67
C ALA A 425 -35.05 -10.09 5.41
N ASN A 426 -34.73 -9.83 4.16
CA ASN A 426 -33.43 -9.40 3.69
C ASN A 426 -33.47 -7.89 3.47
N ALA A 427 -32.64 -7.14 4.20
CA ALA A 427 -32.33 -5.76 3.90
C ALA A 427 -31.28 -5.74 2.78
N ILE A 428 -31.68 -5.33 1.57
CA ILE A 428 -30.86 -5.38 0.36
C ILE A 428 -30.19 -4.02 0.14
N LEU A 429 -28.89 -4.07 -0.13
CA LEU A 429 -28.07 -2.95 -0.58
C LEU A 429 -27.51 -3.28 -1.97
N GLU A 430 -27.94 -2.54 -2.98
CA GLU A 430 -27.37 -2.62 -4.32
C GLU A 430 -26.38 -1.46 -4.53
N ILE A 431 -25.18 -1.80 -4.97
CA ILE A 431 -24.08 -0.86 -5.19
C ILE A 431 -23.76 -0.89 -6.68
N GLN A 432 -23.97 0.24 -7.36
CA GLN A 432 -23.75 0.40 -8.80
C GLN A 432 -22.81 1.58 -9.09
N GLY A 433 -21.99 1.50 -10.14
CA GLY A 433 -21.15 2.62 -10.59
C GLY A 433 -19.68 2.51 -10.15
N SER A 434 -18.94 3.61 -10.16
CA SER A 434 -17.50 3.64 -9.82
C SER A 434 -17.24 4.04 -8.36
N LEU A 435 -15.98 3.95 -7.90
CA LEU A 435 -15.58 4.46 -6.57
C LEU A 435 -15.92 5.95 -6.40
N GLU A 436 -15.69 6.76 -7.44
CA GLU A 436 -15.95 8.20 -7.41
C GLU A 436 -17.44 8.55 -7.53
N GLN A 437 -18.23 7.70 -8.20
CA GLN A 437 -19.65 7.92 -8.49
C GLN A 437 -20.46 6.66 -8.17
N MET A 438 -20.48 6.33 -6.87
CA MET A 438 -21.22 5.19 -6.36
C MET A 438 -22.71 5.54 -6.22
N ASN A 439 -23.58 4.71 -6.80
CA ASN A 439 -25.03 4.80 -6.69
C ASN A 439 -25.53 3.65 -5.81
N LEU A 440 -26.11 3.99 -4.67
CA LEU A 440 -26.63 3.03 -3.71
C LEU A 440 -28.15 2.96 -3.83
N LYS A 441 -28.69 1.75 -3.96
CA LYS A 441 -30.12 1.49 -3.90
C LYS A 441 -30.43 0.56 -2.77
N TYR A 442 -31.54 0.84 -2.10
CA TYR A 442 -32.01 0.10 -0.94
C TYR A 442 -33.27 -0.65 -1.33
N ASP A 443 -33.35 -1.92 -0.97
CA ASP A 443 -34.58 -2.71 -1.15
C ASP A 443 -34.79 -3.68 0.00
N ILE A 444 -35.97 -4.30 0.01
CA ILE A 444 -36.36 -5.27 1.03
C ILE A 444 -36.98 -6.47 0.35
N GLU A 445 -36.52 -7.66 0.73
CA GLU A 445 -37.04 -8.91 0.21
C GLU A 445 -37.50 -9.81 1.36
N VAL A 446 -38.70 -10.35 1.24
CA VAL A 446 -39.26 -11.38 2.12
C VAL A 446 -39.34 -12.69 1.35
N PRO A 447 -38.27 -13.51 1.34
CA PRO A 447 -38.20 -14.68 0.45
C PRO A 447 -39.13 -15.81 0.88
N GLU A 448 -39.37 -15.98 2.18
CA GLU A 448 -40.09 -17.14 2.76
C GLU A 448 -41.63 -17.02 2.72
N VAL A 449 -42.17 -15.89 2.26
CA VAL A 449 -43.63 -15.66 2.22
C VAL A 449 -44.26 -15.95 0.85
N SER A 450 -45.58 -16.16 0.82
CA SER A 450 -46.35 -16.34 -0.41
C SER A 450 -46.28 -15.11 -1.35
N GLY A 451 -46.51 -15.31 -2.65
CA GLY A 451 -46.46 -14.24 -3.66
C GLY A 451 -47.40 -13.06 -3.37
N ASP A 452 -48.64 -13.35 -2.95
CA ASP A 452 -49.66 -12.34 -2.63
C ASP A 452 -49.22 -11.44 -1.47
N VAL A 453 -48.62 -12.06 -0.45
CA VAL A 453 -48.08 -11.37 0.73
C VAL A 453 -46.89 -10.51 0.33
N ARG A 454 -45.97 -11.05 -0.46
CA ARG A 454 -44.79 -10.31 -0.95
C ARG A 454 -45.21 -9.08 -1.74
N GLN A 455 -46.20 -9.23 -2.63
CA GLN A 455 -46.74 -8.10 -3.39
C GLN A 455 -47.36 -7.04 -2.47
N ARG A 456 -48.05 -7.46 -1.40
CA ARG A 456 -48.59 -6.56 -0.38
C ARG A 456 -47.48 -5.79 0.35
N VAL A 457 -46.45 -6.47 0.83
CA VAL A 457 -45.27 -5.85 1.48
C VAL A 457 -44.63 -4.84 0.52
N ASN A 458 -44.40 -5.22 -0.74
CA ASN A 458 -43.83 -4.34 -1.75
C ASN A 458 -44.71 -3.12 -2.05
N SER A 459 -46.03 -3.25 -1.97
CA SER A 459 -46.95 -2.10 -2.13
C SER A 459 -46.86 -1.11 -0.96
N MET A 460 -46.59 -1.60 0.25
CA MET A 460 -46.43 -0.78 1.46
C MET A 460 -45.06 -0.10 1.54
N ILE A 461 -44.04 -0.68 0.89
CA ILE A 461 -42.66 -0.17 0.84
C ILE A 461 -42.31 0.15 -0.62
N SER A 462 -43.15 0.95 -1.27
CA SER A 462 -43.07 1.17 -2.71
C SER A 462 -42.18 2.35 -3.10
N THR A 463 -42.02 3.35 -2.22
CA THR A 463 -41.20 4.53 -2.50
C THR A 463 -39.76 4.36 -2.00
N ASP A 464 -38.80 5.00 -2.67
CA ASP A 464 -37.39 4.97 -2.26
C ASP A 464 -37.22 5.44 -0.81
N GLU A 465 -37.97 6.46 -0.38
CA GLU A 465 -37.95 6.93 0.99
C GLU A 465 -38.44 5.86 1.99
N GLN A 466 -39.50 5.12 1.65
CA GLN A 466 -39.97 4.00 2.48
C GLN A 466 -38.94 2.87 2.52
N LYS A 467 -38.33 2.52 1.38
CA LYS A 467 -37.29 1.49 1.30
C LYS A 467 -36.09 1.85 2.16
N ILE A 468 -35.59 3.08 2.04
CA ILE A 468 -34.49 3.64 2.84
C ILE A 468 -34.82 3.58 4.35
N ARG A 469 -36.02 4.03 4.76
CA ARG A 469 -36.44 4.02 6.17
C ARG A 469 -36.53 2.60 6.72
N GLN A 470 -37.16 1.70 5.98
CA GLN A 470 -37.34 0.32 6.42
C GLN A 470 -36.01 -0.44 6.41
N PHE A 471 -35.13 -0.20 5.44
CA PHE A 471 -33.76 -0.72 5.42
C PHE A 471 -33.01 -0.29 6.68
N GLY A 472 -33.02 1.01 7.02
CA GLY A 472 -32.41 1.52 8.25
C GLY A 472 -32.98 0.86 9.52
N SER A 473 -34.29 0.65 9.57
CA SER A 473 -34.95 -0.05 10.69
C SER A 473 -34.50 -1.51 10.83
N LEU A 474 -34.43 -2.25 9.72
CA LEU A 474 -33.98 -3.65 9.72
C LEU A 474 -32.52 -3.77 10.18
N ILE A 475 -31.65 -2.90 9.66
CA ILE A 475 -30.22 -2.91 9.94
C ILE A 475 -29.94 -2.51 11.41
N LEU A 476 -30.61 -1.48 11.93
CA LEU A 476 -30.34 -0.94 13.26
C LEU A 476 -31.16 -1.63 14.35
N ALA A 477 -32.48 -1.64 14.21
CA ALA A 477 -33.41 -2.18 15.20
C ALA A 477 -33.70 -3.68 15.05
N GLY A 478 -33.34 -4.28 13.90
CA GLY A 478 -33.59 -5.72 13.66
C GLY A 478 -35.04 -6.06 13.33
N GLY A 479 -35.85 -5.08 12.94
CA GLY A 479 -37.28 -5.25 12.67
C GLY A 479 -37.85 -4.16 11.77
N PHE A 480 -39.08 -4.36 11.28
CA PHE A 480 -39.81 -3.35 10.52
C PHE A 480 -40.26 -2.18 11.40
N MET A 481 -40.48 -1.03 10.77
CA MET A 481 -41.16 0.10 11.38
C MET A 481 -42.60 0.19 10.85
N PRO A 482 -43.59 0.65 11.65
CA PRO A 482 -44.94 0.87 11.15
C PRO A 482 -44.97 1.82 9.96
N THR A 483 -45.73 1.46 8.93
CA THR A 483 -46.03 2.38 7.81
C THR A 483 -47.17 3.31 8.21
N GLU A 484 -47.21 4.54 7.65
CA GLU A 484 -48.25 5.52 7.96
C GLU A 484 -49.66 4.90 7.79
N GLY A 485 -50.36 4.68 8.90
CA GLY A 485 -51.68 4.05 8.94
C GLY A 485 -51.78 2.68 9.65
N GLY A 486 -50.69 2.08 10.14
CA GLY A 486 -50.73 0.87 10.99
C GLY A 486 -51.01 1.17 12.46
N SER A 487 -51.91 0.42 13.10
CA SER A 487 -52.42 0.69 14.45
C SER A 487 -52.07 -0.38 15.49
N THR A 488 -50.79 -0.58 15.79
CA THR A 488 -50.35 -1.30 17.00
C THR A 488 -49.03 -0.66 17.47
N GLY A 489 -48.97 0.05 18.60
CA GLY A 489 -49.16 -0.53 19.92
C GLY A 489 -47.83 -0.96 20.58
N GLY A 490 -46.68 -0.36 20.21
CA GLY A 490 -45.38 -0.64 20.84
C GLY A 490 -44.47 0.59 20.88
N SER A 491 -44.35 1.19 22.06
CA SER A 491 -43.35 2.12 22.62
C SER A 491 -42.06 2.48 21.83
N LEU A 492 -42.13 2.97 20.60
CA LEU A 492 -41.05 3.76 19.98
C LEU A 492 -41.67 5.04 19.42
N GLY A 493 -41.47 6.15 20.13
CA GLY A 493 -42.13 7.44 19.91
C GLY A 493 -42.06 7.94 18.46
N GLY A 494 -43.20 8.42 17.97
CA GLY A 494 -43.48 8.67 16.56
C GLY A 494 -42.73 9.82 15.90
N SER A 495 -42.75 9.81 14.56
CA SER A 495 -42.27 10.83 13.60
C SER A 495 -40.78 11.24 13.67
N ALA A 496 -40.17 11.29 14.85
CA ALA A 496 -38.79 11.66 15.09
C ALA A 496 -37.80 10.53 14.77
N THR A 497 -38.10 9.29 15.18
CA THR A 497 -37.30 8.09 14.88
C THR A 497 -37.31 7.76 13.39
N SER A 498 -38.45 7.89 12.71
CA SER A 498 -38.56 7.67 11.26
C SER A 498 -37.73 8.66 10.43
N LEU A 499 -37.61 9.91 10.89
CA LEU A 499 -36.75 10.91 10.27
C LEU A 499 -35.27 10.66 10.60
N ALA A 500 -34.95 10.25 11.83
CA ALA A 500 -33.60 9.84 12.21
C ALA A 500 -33.10 8.64 11.39
N PHE A 501 -33.92 7.61 11.17
CA PHE A 501 -33.54 6.44 10.35
C PHE A 501 -33.37 6.77 8.87
N GLY A 502 -34.23 7.62 8.30
CA GLY A 502 -34.07 8.10 6.92
C GLY A 502 -32.81 8.96 6.73
N GLN A 503 -32.41 9.75 7.74
CA GLN A 503 -31.16 10.52 7.74
C GLN A 503 -29.94 9.66 8.08
N LEU A 504 -30.08 8.57 8.83
CA LEU A 504 -29.02 7.56 9.05
C LEU A 504 -28.72 6.76 7.79
N ALA A 505 -29.74 6.40 7.02
CA ALA A 505 -29.54 5.73 5.73
C ALA A 505 -28.92 6.70 4.69
N LYS A 506 -29.29 7.99 4.71
CA LYS A 506 -28.55 9.02 3.95
C LYS A 506 -27.16 9.31 4.52
N GLY A 507 -26.97 9.12 5.82
CA GLY A 507 -25.67 9.14 6.49
C GLY A 507 -24.82 7.96 6.07
N LEU A 508 -25.40 6.79 5.84
CA LEU A 508 -24.76 5.63 5.22
C LEU A 508 -24.38 5.92 3.79
N ASP A 509 -25.26 6.56 3.01
CA ASP A 509 -24.90 7.04 1.66
C ASP A 509 -23.68 7.95 1.72
N ALA A 510 -23.66 8.88 2.68
CA ALA A 510 -22.58 9.84 2.84
C ALA A 510 -21.29 9.26 3.43
N ILE A 511 -21.38 8.24 4.29
CA ILE A 511 -20.21 7.55 4.87
C ILE A 511 -19.63 6.53 3.88
N LEU A 512 -20.47 5.79 3.13
CA LEU A 512 -20.00 4.90 2.07
C LEU A 512 -19.40 5.69 0.90
N ALA A 513 -19.99 6.83 0.53
CA ALA A 513 -19.42 7.74 -0.46
C ALA A 513 -18.17 8.48 0.07
N GLY A 514 -18.14 8.86 1.34
CA GLY A 514 -17.04 9.60 1.97
C GLY A 514 -15.84 8.74 2.38
N ALA A 515 -16.04 7.46 2.69
CA ALA A 515 -14.95 6.51 2.95
C ALA A 515 -14.14 6.16 1.68
N LEU A 516 -14.66 6.54 0.50
CA LEU A 516 -14.13 6.14 -0.81
C LEU A 516 -13.90 7.33 -1.77
N SER A 517 -14.16 8.57 -1.36
CA SER A 517 -13.93 9.78 -2.17
C SER A 517 -13.22 10.92 -1.40
N ASP A 518 -12.26 11.58 -2.05
CA ASP A 518 -11.37 12.59 -1.41
C ASP A 518 -11.99 13.99 -1.25
N ASN A 519 -13.15 14.28 -1.85
CA ASN A 519 -13.71 15.65 -1.97
C ASN A 519 -14.83 15.98 -0.98
N PHE A 520 -15.34 14.99 -0.24
CA PHE A 520 -16.41 15.17 0.73
C PHE A 520 -16.06 14.48 2.04
N SER A 521 -15.84 15.27 3.09
CA SER A 521 -15.73 14.72 4.45
C SER A 521 -17.10 14.82 5.11
N VAL A 522 -17.75 13.68 5.33
CA VAL A 522 -18.99 13.62 6.12
C VAL A 522 -18.66 12.94 7.43
N SER A 523 -18.66 13.72 8.51
CA SER A 523 -18.53 13.19 9.86
C SER A 523 -19.90 13.19 10.53
N THR A 524 -20.33 12.04 11.00
CA THR A 524 -21.51 11.92 11.83
C THR A 524 -21.06 11.84 13.28
N ASN A 525 -21.56 12.71 14.16
CA ASN A 525 -21.33 12.59 15.59
C ASN A 525 -22.57 12.00 16.25
N LEU A 526 -22.42 10.83 16.86
CA LEU A 526 -23.46 10.08 17.54
C LEU A 526 -23.09 10.00 19.02
N GLU A 527 -23.70 10.86 19.84
CA GLU A 527 -23.44 10.90 21.28
C GLU A 527 -24.61 10.29 22.05
N THR A 528 -24.32 9.23 22.82
CA THR A 528 -25.26 8.58 23.74
C THR A 528 -24.71 8.61 25.16
N ARG A 529 -25.60 8.82 26.14
CA ARG A 529 -25.24 8.97 27.56
C ARG A 529 -25.08 7.62 28.28
N ASP A 530 -25.63 6.54 27.72
CA ASP A 530 -25.80 5.23 28.36
C ASP A 530 -25.55 4.04 27.41
N GLY A 531 -25.17 4.30 26.15
CA GLY A 531 -25.06 3.25 25.12
C GLY A 531 -26.41 2.75 24.60
N SER A 532 -27.52 3.35 25.03
CA SER A 532 -28.88 3.07 24.57
C SER A 532 -29.29 4.02 23.45
N PHE A 533 -30.18 3.52 22.57
CA PHE A 533 -30.80 4.27 21.49
C PHE A 533 -31.90 5.24 21.96
N GLU A 534 -32.29 5.19 23.25
CA GLU A 534 -33.35 6.03 23.82
C GLU A 534 -32.96 7.51 23.93
N ASN A 535 -31.65 7.81 24.00
CA ASN A 535 -31.13 9.15 24.29
C ASN A 535 -30.00 9.58 23.33
N VAL A 536 -30.11 9.22 22.05
CA VAL A 536 -29.07 9.52 21.04
C VAL A 536 -29.21 10.95 20.53
N ARG A 537 -28.13 11.73 20.68
CA ARG A 537 -27.95 12.98 19.94
C ARG A 537 -27.21 12.70 18.64
N MET A 538 -27.76 13.22 17.56
CA MET A 538 -27.21 13.03 16.23
C MET A 538 -26.78 14.37 15.66
N GLY A 539 -25.52 14.49 15.27
CA GLY A 539 -24.98 15.56 14.46
C GLY A 539 -24.52 15.03 13.11
N VAL A 540 -24.88 15.69 12.01
CA VAL A 540 -24.27 15.48 10.70
C VAL A 540 -23.47 16.73 10.37
N ASP A 541 -22.16 16.58 10.32
CA ASP A 541 -21.24 17.60 9.85
C ASP A 541 -20.91 17.33 8.39
N LEU A 542 -21.32 18.24 7.51
CA LEU A 542 -20.97 18.22 6.09
C LEU A 542 -19.91 19.29 5.86
N SER A 543 -18.75 18.89 5.34
CA SER A 543 -17.72 19.82 4.91
C SER A 543 -17.33 19.56 3.45
N THR A 544 -17.30 20.61 2.65
CA THR A 544 -16.84 20.57 1.25
C THR A 544 -15.88 21.71 0.95
N ARG A 545 -14.91 21.42 0.08
CA ARG A 545 -13.94 22.37 -0.45
C ARG A 545 -14.18 22.54 -1.95
N LEU A 546 -14.29 23.78 -2.39
CA LEU A 546 -14.56 24.18 -3.77
C LEU A 546 -13.57 25.26 -4.20
N LEU A 547 -13.42 25.49 -5.51
CA LEU A 547 -12.56 26.53 -6.09
C LEU A 547 -11.07 26.39 -5.69
N ASP A 548 -10.46 25.23 -5.95
CA ASP A 548 -9.05 24.94 -5.61
C ASP A 548 -8.74 25.19 -4.12
N ASP A 549 -9.56 24.61 -3.24
CA ASP A 549 -9.49 24.77 -1.78
C ASP A 549 -9.75 26.18 -1.23
N ARG A 550 -10.20 27.13 -2.05
CA ARG A 550 -10.43 28.53 -1.61
C ARG A 550 -11.80 28.78 -1.00
N LEU A 551 -12.79 27.94 -1.27
CA LEU A 551 -14.14 28.05 -0.70
C LEU A 551 -14.40 26.84 0.20
N ARG A 552 -14.53 27.07 1.50
CA ARG A 552 -14.89 26.05 2.49
C ARG A 552 -16.31 26.28 2.95
N ILE A 553 -17.13 25.25 2.83
CA ILE A 553 -18.50 25.25 3.36
C ILE A 553 -18.55 24.18 4.43
N THR A 554 -19.04 24.54 5.61
CA THR A 554 -19.24 23.63 6.75
C THR A 554 -20.65 23.80 7.24
N THR A 555 -21.40 22.71 7.35
CA THR A 555 -22.72 22.72 7.96
C THR A 555 -22.79 21.67 9.06
N ASN A 556 -23.36 22.04 10.21
CA ASN A 556 -23.66 21.11 11.28
C ASN A 556 -25.18 21.04 11.42
N LEU A 557 -25.71 19.84 11.29
CA LEU A 557 -27.13 19.54 11.47
C LEU A 557 -27.26 18.67 12.71
N SER A 558 -27.72 19.25 13.82
CA SER A 558 -27.86 18.53 15.08
C SER A 558 -29.32 18.35 15.53
N TYR A 559 -29.61 17.17 16.06
CA TYR A 559 -30.91 16.76 16.62
C TYR A 559 -30.73 16.33 18.08
N GLY A 560 -31.54 16.89 18.98
CA GLY A 560 -31.47 16.62 20.41
C GLY A 560 -32.73 17.02 21.19
N ASP A 561 -32.87 16.45 22.39
CA ASP A 561 -34.07 16.47 23.24
C ASP A 561 -34.71 17.87 23.44
N ASN A 562 -36.01 17.95 23.12
CA ASN A 562 -36.87 19.14 23.23
C ASN A 562 -36.91 19.76 24.63
N ALA A 563 -36.52 19.02 25.68
CA ALA A 563 -36.48 19.51 27.06
C ALA A 563 -35.47 20.66 27.29
N THR A 564 -34.49 20.83 26.39
CA THR A 564 -33.34 21.75 26.58
C THR A 564 -33.20 22.86 25.53
N LEU A 565 -34.16 23.08 24.61
CA LEU A 565 -34.13 24.13 23.55
C LEU A 565 -35.16 25.27 23.66
N ALA A 566 -34.75 26.55 23.73
CA ALA A 566 -35.63 27.69 24.11
C ALA A 566 -36.85 27.91 23.18
N SER A 567 -36.89 27.23 22.05
CA SER A 567 -38.00 27.18 21.10
C SER A 567 -38.41 25.73 20.82
N GLN A 568 -39.69 25.53 20.47
CA GLN A 568 -40.27 24.27 19.99
C GLN A 568 -39.78 23.86 18.59
N GLN A 569 -38.49 24.06 18.26
CA GLN A 569 -37.90 23.62 17.01
C GLN A 569 -36.83 22.57 17.31
N ALA A 570 -37.13 21.31 16.97
CA ALA A 570 -36.25 20.16 17.12
C ALA A 570 -35.10 20.12 16.08
N PHE A 571 -34.80 21.25 15.43
CA PHE A 571 -33.87 21.34 14.32
C PHE A 571 -33.01 22.61 14.48
N MET A 572 -31.70 22.42 14.63
CA MET A 572 -30.72 23.49 14.64
C MET A 572 -29.77 23.27 13.46
N GLY A 573 -29.89 24.10 12.43
CA GLY A 573 -28.97 24.12 11.30
C GLY A 573 -27.93 25.21 11.50
N GLU A 574 -26.67 24.80 11.67
CA GLU A 574 -25.53 25.71 11.63
C GLU A 574 -24.91 25.67 10.25
N PHE A 575 -24.48 26.82 9.76
CA PHE A 575 -23.70 26.89 8.53
C PHE A 575 -22.57 27.90 8.69
N GLU A 576 -21.46 27.59 8.05
CA GLU A 576 -20.29 28.42 7.99
C GLU A 576 -19.70 28.36 6.58
N LEU A 577 -19.45 29.53 6.01
CA LEU A 577 -18.88 29.71 4.69
C LEU A 577 -17.62 30.55 4.84
N GLU A 578 -16.49 30.01 4.42
CA GLU A 578 -15.20 30.70 4.40
C GLU A 578 -14.68 30.77 2.97
N TYR A 579 -14.22 31.96 2.56
CA TYR A 579 -13.65 32.19 1.25
C TYR A 579 -12.30 32.90 1.34
N ASP A 580 -11.26 32.23 0.87
CA ASP A 580 -9.90 32.75 0.82
C ASP A 580 -9.69 33.65 -0.39
N ILE A 581 -9.65 34.96 -0.14
CA ILE A 581 -9.29 35.96 -1.15
C ILE A 581 -7.78 35.89 -1.40
N LYS A 582 -6.99 35.77 -0.33
CA LYS A 582 -5.52 35.60 -0.31
C LYS A 582 -5.12 34.84 0.96
N ASN A 583 -3.91 34.29 1.02
CA ASN A 583 -3.39 33.57 2.20
C ASN A 583 -3.44 34.38 3.53
N TRP A 584 -3.58 35.71 3.47
CA TRP A 584 -3.68 36.59 4.64
C TRP A 584 -5.07 37.20 4.85
N LEU A 585 -6.03 36.95 3.93
CA LEU A 585 -7.34 37.59 3.93
C LEU A 585 -8.44 36.60 3.53
N MET A 586 -9.34 36.34 4.47
CA MET A 586 -10.47 35.42 4.34
C MET A 586 -11.77 36.14 4.68
N ILE A 587 -12.84 35.85 3.95
CA ILE A 587 -14.21 36.25 4.32
C ILE A 587 -14.86 35.06 5.01
N ARG A 588 -15.54 35.30 6.13
CA ARG A 588 -16.29 34.28 6.89
C ARG A 588 -17.73 34.74 7.10
N VAL A 589 -18.69 33.90 6.75
CA VAL A 589 -20.12 34.09 6.99
C VAL A 589 -20.63 32.89 7.77
N TYR A 590 -21.36 33.11 8.86
CA TYR A 590 -21.82 32.01 9.69
C TYR A 590 -23.20 32.26 10.30
N ASN A 591 -23.86 31.16 10.61
CA ASN A 591 -25.02 31.06 11.47
C ASN A 591 -24.76 29.94 12.49
N ARG A 592 -24.78 30.28 13.78
CA ARG A 592 -24.54 29.35 14.89
C ARG A 592 -25.74 29.33 15.83
N ALA A 593 -26.05 28.16 16.36
CA ALA A 593 -27.18 28.00 17.26
C ALA A 593 -26.78 28.43 18.69
N ASN A 594 -27.66 29.16 19.39
CA ASN A 594 -27.35 29.66 20.73
C ASN A 594 -27.87 28.69 21.81
N GLN A 595 -27.04 28.42 22.82
CA GLN A 595 -27.43 27.63 23.99
C GLN A 595 -28.40 28.40 24.91
N ARG A 596 -29.36 27.69 25.53
CA ARG A 596 -30.43 28.25 26.38
C ARG A 596 -29.96 29.20 27.49
N PHE A 597 -28.74 29.04 27.98
CA PHE A 597 -28.25 29.78 29.14
C PHE A 597 -27.66 31.16 28.82
N SER A 598 -27.69 31.63 27.56
CA SER A 598 -26.96 32.88 27.24
C SER A 598 -27.61 33.92 26.33
N LYS A 599 -28.67 33.70 25.53
CA LYS A 599 -29.29 34.80 24.73
C LYS A 599 -30.78 34.60 24.40
N LEU A 600 -31.49 35.73 24.22
CA LEU A 600 -32.90 35.83 23.79
C LEU A 600 -33.18 35.38 22.34
N ALA A 601 -32.14 35.12 21.53
CA ALA A 601 -32.27 34.76 20.12
C ALA A 601 -31.72 33.34 19.86
N PRO A 602 -32.44 32.47 19.12
CA PRO A 602 -32.10 31.06 18.91
C PRO A 602 -30.85 30.84 18.04
N THR A 603 -30.44 31.83 17.25
CA THR A 603 -29.24 31.77 16.40
C THR A 603 -28.45 33.08 16.46
N THR A 604 -27.13 33.01 16.30
CA THR A 604 -26.27 34.16 16.03
C THR A 604 -25.74 34.06 14.61
N GLN A 605 -26.08 35.06 13.80
CA GLN A 605 -25.66 35.20 12.42
C GLN A 605 -24.64 36.32 12.32
N GLY A 606 -23.60 36.12 11.52
CA GLY A 606 -22.54 37.11 11.35
C GLY A 606 -21.82 36.94 10.03
N ALA A 607 -21.30 38.06 9.51
CA ALA A 607 -20.34 38.08 8.43
C ALA A 607 -19.14 38.91 8.88
N GLY A 608 -17.94 38.46 8.55
CA GLY A 608 -16.69 39.09 8.97
C GLY A 608 -15.56 38.82 8.00
N MET A 609 -14.48 39.59 8.17
CA MET A 609 -13.23 39.40 7.45
C MET A 609 -12.16 39.01 8.46
N VAL A 610 -11.44 37.92 8.18
CA VAL A 610 -10.30 37.46 8.98
C VAL A 610 -9.04 37.90 8.27
N VAL A 611 -8.20 38.64 9.00
CA VAL A 611 -6.90 39.14 8.51
C VAL A 611 -5.82 38.48 9.33
N THR A 612 -5.08 37.56 8.72
CA THR A 612 -3.95 36.87 9.37
C THR A 612 -2.65 37.56 8.97
N ARG A 613 -1.86 38.02 9.95
CA ARG A 613 -0.58 38.70 9.71
C ARG A 613 0.48 38.20 10.66
N ASP A 614 1.62 37.81 10.09
CA ASP A 614 2.82 37.49 10.84
C ASP A 614 3.77 38.69 10.87
N ALA A 615 4.24 39.05 12.06
CA ALA A 615 5.17 40.15 12.23
C ALA A 615 6.20 39.84 13.32
N ARG A 616 7.47 40.19 13.07
CA ARG A 616 8.56 40.02 14.04
C ARG A 616 8.53 41.05 15.18
N ARG A 617 7.78 42.15 15.01
CA ARG A 617 7.64 43.22 16.00
C ARG A 617 6.17 43.65 16.06
N PHE A 618 5.66 43.90 17.27
CA PHE A 618 4.27 44.33 17.48
C PHE A 618 3.88 45.56 16.65
N LYS A 619 4.81 46.50 16.45
CA LYS A 619 4.60 47.70 15.62
C LYS A 619 4.40 47.40 14.13
N ASP A 620 4.83 46.24 13.64
CA ASP A 620 4.70 45.87 12.23
C ASP A 620 3.33 45.23 11.92
N LEU A 621 2.57 44.78 12.93
CA LEU A 621 1.19 44.30 12.77
C LEU A 621 0.26 45.42 12.24
N PHE A 622 0.50 46.66 12.65
CA PHE A 622 -0.35 47.84 12.36
C PHE A 622 0.13 48.69 11.17
N LYS A 623 1.17 48.25 10.45
CA LYS A 623 1.61 48.94 9.23
C LYS A 623 0.69 48.55 8.07
N PHE A 624 -0.36 49.33 7.84
CA PHE A 624 -1.23 49.24 6.66
C PHE A 624 -0.58 49.92 5.45
N GLY A 625 0.62 49.48 5.08
CA GLY A 625 1.29 49.98 3.89
C GLY A 625 0.90 49.18 2.65
N LEU A 626 0.05 49.73 1.79
CA LEU A 626 0.00 49.38 0.37
C LEU A 626 1.37 49.77 -0.23
N ARG A 627 2.35 48.88 -0.11
CA ARG A 627 3.69 49.15 -0.64
C ARG A 627 3.64 48.99 -2.16
N SER A 628 3.50 50.14 -2.82
CA SER A 628 3.83 50.35 -4.23
C SER A 628 5.16 49.67 -4.55
N LYS A 629 5.22 48.97 -5.68
CA LYS A 629 6.45 48.40 -6.23
C LYS A 629 7.51 49.50 -6.32
N GLU A 630 8.62 49.33 -5.61
CA GLU A 630 9.85 50.03 -5.97
C GLU A 630 10.66 49.21 -6.98
N PRO A 631 11.40 49.88 -7.88
CA PRO A 631 11.94 49.27 -9.08
C PRO A 631 13.16 48.42 -8.77
N ARG A 632 13.35 47.36 -9.56
CA ARG A 632 14.60 46.60 -9.63
C ARG A 632 15.76 47.54 -9.98
N THR A 633 16.61 47.85 -9.01
CA THR A 633 17.96 48.31 -9.29
C THR A 633 18.79 47.11 -9.74
N LYS A 634 19.20 47.16 -11.02
CA LYS A 634 20.30 46.36 -11.55
C LYS A 634 21.57 46.74 -10.78
N THR A 635 22.37 45.75 -10.40
CA THR A 635 23.82 45.93 -10.31
C THR A 635 24.52 44.65 -10.74
N LYS A 636 25.35 44.79 -11.79
CA LYS A 636 26.45 43.91 -12.20
C LYS A 636 27.38 43.68 -11.00
N ASN A 637 27.98 42.52 -10.76
CA ASN A 637 28.86 41.70 -11.60
C ASN A 637 28.73 40.24 -11.15
#